data_AF-A0AAP7NTA8-F1
#
_entry.id   AF-A0AAP7NTA8-F1
#
_cell.length_a   1.000
_cell.length_b   1.000
_cell.length_c   1.000
_cell.angle_alpha   90.00
_cell.angle_beta   90.00
_cell.angle_gamma   90.00
#
_symmetry.space_group_name_H-M   'P 1'
#
loop_
_entity.id
_entity.type
_entity.pdbx_description
1 polymer ?
#
loop_
_entity_poly.entity_id
_entity_poly.type
_entity_poly.pdbx_seq_one_letter_code
_entity_poly.pdbx_strand_id
1 'polypeptide(L)'
;MPNRFGIALQLTTARFLGTFQTDPLQIPPGVRNYVALQLNIHRPEIMARYAQRENTRWEHQRLIRQHSDYHDFGDFPWSFRLKRLLYIRTWLSNERPGLMFDFATAWLLQNKVLLPAASALTRLIGEIRERASRRLWRRLAALPDSWQTEQLAGLLVIPEGQRVSVMEQIRKGPVNVSGPAFTDALQRYTRLRSLEFSRLNFAGLPAIQLRNLARYAGMASVKYIARMPEERRLAILTAFVKAQEILALDEAVDVLDLLILNITRSAKQTGQKKRLRTLKDLDRAALLLAHACTLLLDDKMDDAALRQTIFSHVPKNRLAESVGKVNELARPQDTNFQDEMVEQYGRVKRFLPAMLRDLHFQSAPAGENTLSAIHYLAELSGSKKRLLENAPEQIITGPWKRLVYDSEGRIQRAGYSLCLLERLQDSLRRRDIWLENSDRWGDPRQKFLQGKEWQAQRIAVCRALGHPTDGGNAVKQLATELDETWKTVASRFELNAAVSICHQGKYPSLTISSLEKLEEPQPLILLNSRVRQLVPPVDLTELLLEIDARTGFTREFTHVSESEARAQDLNISLCAVLLAEACNIGHEPLIKHSIPALTRHRLSWVKQNYIRAETLVSANARLVDFQSTLELSERWGGGEVASADGMRFVTPVKTLNSGPNRKYFGSGRGITWYNFVSDQYSGFHGIVIPGTLRDSIFVLEGLLEQQTGLNPVEIMTDTGGSSDIIFGLFWLLGYQFSPRLADAGEAVFWRADKNANYGVLDELARGCVELSKIETQWDEMMRVSGSLKLGTVHASELVGSLLKSSRPSGLAQAIMEVGRVNKTLYLLNYIDDEEYRRRILTQLNRGEGRHAVARAICYGQRGEIRKRYREGQEDQLGALGLVTNAVVLWNTLYMQEALSHLRSAGEIPEDEHISRLSPLMYGHINMLGHYTFTLPENILKGELRPLNFNSNNELLP
;
A
#
# COMPACT_ATOMS: atom_id res chain seq x y z
N MET A 1 -62.51 -18.24 0.44
CA MET A 1 -61.48 -18.49 -0.59
C MET A 1 -60.61 -17.26 -0.89
N PRO A 2 -61.13 -16.08 -1.34
CA PRO A 2 -60.30 -14.92 -1.68
C PRO A 2 -59.50 -14.36 -0.49
N ASN A 3 -60.09 -14.30 0.71
CA ASN A 3 -59.39 -13.81 1.92
C ASN A 3 -58.23 -14.72 2.35
N ARG A 4 -58.38 -16.06 2.25
CA ARG A 4 -57.29 -17.01 2.55
C ARG A 4 -56.13 -16.82 1.58
N PHE A 5 -56.43 -16.65 0.30
CA PHE A 5 -55.41 -16.43 -0.72
C PHE A 5 -54.67 -15.11 -0.51
N GLY A 6 -55.40 -14.01 -0.27
CA GLY A 6 -54.76 -12.71 -0.07
C GLY A 6 -54.03 -12.56 1.28
N ILE A 7 -54.45 -13.23 2.36
CA ILE A 7 -53.64 -13.34 3.59
C ILE A 7 -52.32 -14.04 3.29
N ALA A 8 -52.35 -15.18 2.59
CA ALA A 8 -51.14 -15.93 2.27
C ALA A 8 -50.18 -15.12 1.40
N LEU A 9 -50.70 -14.40 0.40
CA LEU A 9 -49.88 -13.51 -0.44
C LEU A 9 -49.27 -12.35 0.36
N GLN A 10 -50.05 -11.71 1.23
CA GLN A 10 -49.55 -10.63 2.11
C GLN A 10 -48.47 -11.15 3.09
N LEU A 11 -48.65 -12.36 3.62
CA LEU A 11 -47.63 -13.02 4.45
C LEU A 11 -46.36 -13.32 3.65
N THR A 12 -46.49 -13.81 2.41
CA THR A 12 -45.35 -14.06 1.52
C THR A 12 -44.61 -12.76 1.20
N THR A 13 -45.31 -11.66 0.93
CA THR A 13 -44.66 -10.36 0.70
C THR A 13 -43.96 -9.84 1.94
N ALA A 14 -44.55 -9.99 3.14
CA ALA A 14 -43.90 -9.59 4.39
C ALA A 14 -42.63 -10.42 4.69
N ARG A 15 -42.63 -11.71 4.34
CA ARG A 15 -41.47 -12.60 4.51
C ARG A 15 -40.36 -12.35 3.50
N PHE A 16 -40.71 -12.09 2.24
CA PHE A 16 -39.74 -11.95 1.16
C PHE A 16 -39.25 -10.50 0.97
N LEU A 17 -40.18 -9.55 0.92
CA LEU A 17 -39.88 -8.13 0.71
C LEU A 17 -39.67 -7.37 2.02
N GLY A 18 -40.06 -7.94 3.16
CA GLY A 18 -40.04 -7.23 4.45
C GLY A 18 -41.15 -6.20 4.62
N THR A 19 -42.10 -6.13 3.69
CA THR A 19 -43.22 -5.18 3.73
C THR A 19 -44.46 -5.74 3.04
N PHE A 20 -45.61 -5.16 3.32
CA PHE A 20 -46.88 -5.53 2.70
C PHE A 20 -47.05 -4.81 1.37
N GLN A 21 -47.37 -5.55 0.30
CA GLN A 21 -47.69 -4.93 -0.99
C GLN A 21 -49.01 -4.16 -0.91
N THR A 22 -48.99 -2.91 -1.35
CA THR A 22 -50.16 -2.02 -1.37
C THR A 22 -51.24 -2.59 -2.29
N ASP A 23 -50.82 -3.10 -3.45
CA ASP A 23 -51.68 -3.82 -4.40
C ASP A 23 -51.21 -5.28 -4.57
N PRO A 24 -51.94 -6.26 -4.01
CA PRO A 24 -51.65 -7.67 -4.19
C PRO A 24 -51.74 -8.18 -5.64
N LEU A 25 -52.37 -7.44 -6.56
CA LEU A 25 -52.44 -7.80 -7.97
C LEU A 25 -51.12 -7.55 -8.71
N GLN A 26 -50.25 -6.69 -8.16
CA GLN A 26 -48.89 -6.46 -8.67
C GLN A 26 -47.92 -7.59 -8.33
N ILE A 27 -48.34 -8.57 -7.52
CA ILE A 27 -47.51 -9.75 -7.24
C ILE A 27 -47.36 -10.57 -8.54
N PRO A 28 -46.12 -10.96 -8.92
CA PRO A 28 -45.87 -11.70 -10.15
C PRO A 28 -46.78 -12.92 -10.31
N PRO A 29 -47.32 -13.20 -11.52
CA PRO A 29 -48.23 -14.33 -11.75
C PRO A 29 -47.67 -15.67 -11.29
N GLY A 30 -46.36 -15.92 -11.48
CA GLY A 30 -45.71 -17.15 -11.02
C GLY A 30 -45.81 -17.36 -9.50
N VAL A 31 -45.62 -16.30 -8.71
CA VAL A 31 -45.74 -16.36 -7.24
C VAL A 31 -47.20 -16.59 -6.83
N ARG A 32 -48.15 -15.92 -7.49
CA ARG A 32 -49.58 -16.12 -7.24
C ARG A 32 -50.00 -17.56 -7.52
N ASN A 33 -49.56 -18.14 -8.64
CA ASN A 33 -49.88 -19.52 -9.00
C ASN A 33 -49.26 -20.52 -8.01
N TYR A 34 -48.01 -20.30 -7.60
CA TYR A 34 -47.34 -21.15 -6.63
C TYR A 34 -48.05 -21.17 -5.26
N VAL A 35 -48.42 -20.00 -4.74
CA VAL A 35 -49.18 -19.89 -3.46
C VAL A 35 -50.60 -20.46 -3.61
N ALA A 36 -51.25 -20.27 -4.76
CA ALA A 36 -52.58 -20.82 -5.03
C ALA A 36 -52.57 -22.35 -5.00
N LEU A 37 -51.56 -22.99 -5.60
CA LEU A 37 -51.36 -24.44 -5.57
C LEU A 37 -51.24 -24.97 -4.13
N GLN A 38 -50.43 -24.32 -3.29
CA GLN A 38 -50.29 -24.71 -1.88
C GLN A 38 -51.59 -24.61 -1.07
N LEU A 39 -52.53 -23.77 -1.50
CA LEU A 39 -53.82 -23.57 -0.85
C LEU A 39 -54.98 -24.35 -1.50
N ASN A 40 -54.68 -25.22 -2.48
CA ASN A 40 -55.68 -25.93 -3.30
C ASN A 40 -56.67 -24.98 -3.99
N ILE A 41 -56.18 -23.87 -4.55
CA ILE A 41 -56.97 -22.89 -5.30
C ILE A 41 -56.71 -23.07 -6.80
N HIS A 42 -57.70 -23.58 -7.53
CA HIS A 42 -57.59 -23.88 -8.97
C HIS A 42 -57.73 -22.67 -9.90
N ARG A 43 -58.27 -21.54 -9.40
CA ARG A 43 -58.54 -20.32 -10.17
C ARG A 43 -57.93 -19.09 -9.48
N PRO A 44 -56.65 -18.75 -9.74
CA PRO A 44 -55.97 -17.62 -9.13
C PRO A 44 -56.63 -16.26 -9.42
N GLU A 45 -57.48 -16.18 -10.46
CA GLU A 45 -58.25 -14.98 -10.82
C GLU A 45 -59.22 -14.54 -9.72
N ILE A 46 -59.53 -15.44 -8.77
CA ILE A 46 -60.31 -15.10 -7.57
C ILE A 46 -59.68 -13.97 -6.75
N MET A 47 -58.38 -13.70 -6.95
CA MET A 47 -57.67 -12.59 -6.32
C MET A 47 -58.24 -11.22 -6.69
N ALA A 48 -58.87 -11.07 -7.87
CA ALA A 48 -59.55 -9.82 -8.25
C ALA A 48 -60.73 -9.48 -7.31
N ARG A 49 -61.21 -10.45 -6.52
CA ARG A 49 -62.26 -10.26 -5.51
C ARG A 49 -61.71 -10.04 -4.10
N TYR A 50 -60.39 -10.05 -3.91
CA TYR A 50 -59.75 -9.75 -2.61
C TYR A 50 -59.77 -8.25 -2.32
N ALA A 51 -60.00 -7.88 -1.05
CA ALA A 51 -59.98 -6.50 -0.56
C ALA A 51 -60.94 -5.52 -1.30
N GLN A 52 -62.07 -6.00 -1.82
CA GLN A 52 -63.16 -5.12 -2.33
C GLN A 52 -63.64 -4.13 -1.25
N ARG A 53 -63.53 -4.50 0.02
CA ARG A 53 -63.58 -3.58 1.17
C ARG A 53 -62.16 -3.26 1.61
N GLU A 54 -61.76 -1.98 1.57
CA GLU A 54 -60.39 -1.56 1.92
C GLU A 54 -59.96 -2.02 3.33
N ASN A 55 -60.88 -2.00 4.31
CA ASN A 55 -60.60 -2.45 5.69
C ASN A 55 -60.11 -3.90 5.78
N THR A 56 -60.56 -4.77 4.87
CA THR A 56 -60.18 -6.19 4.88
C THR A 56 -58.67 -6.36 4.69
N ARG A 57 -58.01 -5.49 3.91
CA ARG A 57 -56.54 -5.52 3.76
C ARG A 57 -55.84 -5.19 5.08
N TRP A 58 -56.27 -4.12 5.74
CA TRP A 58 -55.68 -3.66 7.00
C TRP A 58 -55.91 -4.64 8.16
N GLU A 59 -57.09 -5.25 8.23
CA GLU A 59 -57.42 -6.33 9.17
C GLU A 59 -56.51 -7.54 8.97
N HIS A 60 -56.30 -7.98 7.73
CA HIS A 60 -55.40 -9.08 7.41
C HIS A 60 -53.93 -8.78 7.76
N GLN A 61 -53.45 -7.57 7.46
CA GLN A 61 -52.10 -7.15 7.87
C GLN A 61 -51.95 -7.12 9.40
N ARG A 62 -52.99 -6.72 10.14
CA ARG A 62 -53.01 -6.77 11.61
C ARG A 62 -52.96 -8.22 12.13
N LEU A 63 -53.73 -9.13 11.52
CA LEU A 63 -53.72 -10.55 11.86
C LEU A 63 -52.34 -11.19 11.61
N ILE A 64 -51.72 -10.90 10.47
CA ILE A 64 -50.36 -11.39 10.15
C ILE A 64 -49.35 -10.90 11.19
N ARG A 65 -49.41 -9.61 11.56
CA ARG A 65 -48.52 -9.04 12.59
C ARG A 65 -48.67 -9.75 13.94
N GLN A 66 -49.91 -9.95 14.38
CA GLN A 66 -50.21 -10.61 15.66
C GLN A 66 -49.78 -12.08 15.71
N HIS A 67 -49.86 -12.80 14.59
CA HIS A 67 -49.64 -14.25 14.57
C HIS A 67 -48.23 -14.66 14.12
N SER A 68 -47.46 -13.76 13.50
CA SER A 68 -46.11 -14.04 12.96
C SER A 68 -44.99 -13.24 13.62
N ASP A 69 -45.29 -12.51 14.70
CA ASP A 69 -44.39 -11.62 15.45
C ASP A 69 -43.73 -10.55 14.59
N TYR A 70 -44.49 -9.94 13.67
CA TYR A 70 -44.00 -8.77 12.93
C TYR A 70 -44.30 -7.49 13.69
N HIS A 71 -43.33 -6.58 13.69
CA HIS A 71 -43.40 -5.29 14.36
C HIS A 71 -43.43 -4.14 13.34
N ASP A 72 -44.11 -3.04 13.65
CA ASP A 72 -44.01 -1.85 12.82
C ASP A 72 -42.70 -1.12 13.10
N PHE A 73 -42.16 -0.47 12.06
CA PHE A 73 -40.93 0.33 12.18
C PHE A 73 -40.99 1.40 13.28
N GLY A 74 -42.17 1.94 13.58
CA GLY A 74 -42.37 2.95 14.61
C GLY A 74 -42.33 2.42 16.04
N ASP A 75 -42.50 1.11 16.24
CA ASP A 75 -42.74 0.52 17.56
C ASP A 75 -41.49 0.56 18.46
N PHE A 76 -41.72 0.73 19.76
CA PHE A 76 -40.70 0.53 20.79
C PHE A 76 -40.58 -0.98 21.11
N PRO A 77 -39.37 -1.55 21.25
CA PRO A 77 -38.05 -0.90 21.31
C PRO A 77 -37.28 -0.85 19.99
N TRP A 78 -37.87 -1.30 18.88
CA TRP A 78 -37.15 -1.56 17.63
C TRP A 78 -36.59 -0.31 16.97
N SER A 79 -37.41 0.73 16.86
CA SER A 79 -36.99 2.02 16.31
C SER A 79 -35.83 2.63 17.12
N PHE A 80 -35.87 2.49 18.45
CA PHE A 80 -34.83 2.95 19.36
C PHE A 80 -33.54 2.13 19.25
N ARG A 81 -33.65 0.80 19.18
CA ARG A 81 -32.50 -0.11 19.01
C ARG A 81 -31.77 0.15 17.71
N LEU A 82 -32.49 0.28 16.59
CA LEU A 82 -31.88 0.61 15.30
C LEU A 82 -31.20 1.98 15.34
N LYS A 83 -31.89 3.02 15.85
CA LYS A 83 -31.31 4.36 16.03
C LYS A 83 -30.02 4.32 16.83
N ARG A 84 -29.99 3.56 17.94
CA ARG A 84 -28.81 3.41 18.79
C ARG A 84 -27.67 2.69 18.08
N LEU A 85 -27.96 1.61 17.35
CA LEU A 85 -26.96 0.85 16.58
C LEU A 85 -26.36 1.71 15.46
N LEU A 86 -27.21 2.32 14.63
CA LEU A 86 -26.77 3.23 13.57
C LEU A 86 -25.93 4.37 14.13
N TYR A 87 -26.36 4.96 15.25
CA TYR A 87 -25.60 6.01 15.91
C TYR A 87 -24.21 5.56 16.39
N ILE A 88 -24.10 4.37 17.00
CA ILE A 88 -22.81 3.81 17.43
C ILE A 88 -21.90 3.56 16.22
N ARG A 89 -22.46 2.98 15.15
CA ARG A 89 -21.72 2.75 13.90
C ARG A 89 -21.20 4.06 13.32
N THR A 90 -22.07 5.06 13.12
CA THR A 90 -21.66 6.39 12.62
C THR A 90 -20.66 7.10 13.53
N TRP A 91 -20.73 6.87 14.84
CA TRP A 91 -19.73 7.40 15.76
C TRP A 91 -18.38 6.73 15.52
N LEU A 92 -18.30 5.39 15.51
CA LEU A 92 -17.04 4.66 15.47
C LEU A 92 -16.39 4.61 14.08
N SER A 93 -17.20 4.54 13.03
CA SER A 93 -16.76 4.35 11.65
C SER A 93 -17.25 5.49 10.76
N ASN A 94 -16.68 5.60 9.56
CA ASN A 94 -17.16 6.52 8.53
C ASN A 94 -17.90 5.76 7.43
N GLU A 95 -18.96 5.05 7.81
CA GLU A 95 -19.76 4.24 6.88
C GLU A 95 -20.57 5.10 5.90
N ARG A 96 -20.66 4.64 4.65
CA ARG A 96 -21.47 5.29 3.62
C ARG A 96 -22.95 5.19 3.98
N PRO A 97 -23.79 6.18 3.61
CA PRO A 97 -25.23 6.10 3.79
C PRO A 97 -25.86 4.86 3.16
N GLY A 98 -25.35 4.40 2.01
CA GLY A 98 -25.78 3.15 1.37
C GLY A 98 -25.51 1.92 2.23
N LEU A 99 -24.29 1.76 2.74
CA LEU A 99 -23.95 0.66 3.64
C LEU A 99 -24.77 0.70 4.94
N MET A 100 -25.02 1.90 5.48
CA MET A 100 -25.91 2.07 6.62
C MET A 100 -27.37 1.71 6.29
N PHE A 101 -27.82 1.99 5.07
CA PHE A 101 -29.14 1.64 4.56
C PHE A 101 -29.29 0.13 4.40
N ASP A 102 -28.29 -0.52 3.79
CA ASP A 102 -28.24 -1.97 3.61
C ASP A 102 -28.19 -2.69 4.96
N PHE A 103 -27.32 -2.22 5.87
CA PHE A 103 -27.26 -2.72 7.25
C PHE A 103 -28.59 -2.54 7.97
N ALA A 104 -29.21 -1.35 7.88
CA ALA A 104 -30.49 -1.11 8.54
C ALA A 104 -31.60 -1.99 7.95
N THR A 105 -31.62 -2.19 6.63
CA THR A 105 -32.57 -3.06 5.94
C THR A 105 -32.40 -4.51 6.40
N ALA A 106 -31.17 -5.03 6.37
CA ALA A 106 -30.86 -6.38 6.83
C ALA A 106 -31.21 -6.56 8.31
N TRP A 107 -30.88 -5.59 9.16
CA TRP A 107 -31.20 -5.62 10.58
C TRP A 107 -32.71 -5.63 10.85
N LEU A 108 -33.49 -4.81 10.14
CA LEU A 108 -34.94 -4.78 10.25
C LEU A 108 -35.56 -6.12 9.84
N LEU A 109 -35.11 -6.69 8.72
CA LEU A 109 -35.56 -8.00 8.25
C LEU A 109 -35.25 -9.12 9.25
N GLN A 110 -34.02 -9.18 9.76
CA GLN A 110 -33.59 -10.18 10.75
C GLN A 110 -34.40 -10.13 12.05
N ASN A 111 -34.88 -8.94 12.43
CA ASN A 111 -35.65 -8.73 13.65
C ASN A 111 -37.17 -8.68 13.42
N LYS A 112 -37.65 -9.13 12.24
CA LYS A 112 -39.07 -9.12 11.85
C LYS A 112 -39.74 -7.74 11.97
N VAL A 113 -39.00 -6.67 11.71
CA VAL A 113 -39.54 -5.30 11.67
C VAL A 113 -39.87 -4.97 10.22
N LEU A 114 -41.12 -4.54 9.97
CA LEU A 114 -41.57 -4.17 8.64
C LEU A 114 -40.78 -2.97 8.10
N LEU A 115 -40.31 -3.07 6.86
CA LEU A 115 -39.51 -2.02 6.23
C LEU A 115 -40.36 -0.75 6.01
N PRO A 116 -39.87 0.43 6.43
CA PRO A 116 -40.50 1.69 6.09
C PRO A 116 -40.23 2.05 4.62
N ALA A 117 -40.84 3.14 4.14
CA ALA A 117 -40.47 3.70 2.85
C ALA A 117 -38.96 4.01 2.81
N ALA A 118 -38.30 3.76 1.68
CA ALA A 118 -36.86 4.00 1.52
C ALA A 118 -36.48 5.44 1.91
N SER A 119 -37.29 6.44 1.53
CA SER A 119 -37.08 7.85 1.90
C SER A 119 -37.10 8.09 3.41
N ALA A 120 -37.90 7.34 4.17
CA ALA A 120 -37.94 7.45 5.62
C ALA A 120 -36.64 6.92 6.26
N LEU A 121 -36.11 5.81 5.74
CA LEU A 121 -34.84 5.24 6.21
C LEU A 121 -33.65 6.12 5.81
N THR A 122 -33.63 6.65 4.58
CA THR A 122 -32.63 7.63 4.12
C THR A 122 -32.62 8.87 5.01
N ARG A 123 -33.80 9.44 5.31
CA ARG A 123 -33.94 10.59 6.21
C ARG A 123 -33.43 10.28 7.61
N LEU A 124 -33.80 9.12 8.17
CA LEU A 124 -33.32 8.68 9.49
C LEU A 124 -31.79 8.62 9.54
N ILE A 125 -31.17 8.01 8.53
CA ILE A 125 -29.71 7.90 8.43
C ILE A 125 -29.09 9.30 8.34
N GLY A 126 -29.67 10.21 7.54
CA GLY A 126 -29.25 11.61 7.45
C GLY A 126 -29.30 12.32 8.81
N GLU A 127 -30.41 12.20 9.54
CA GLU A 127 -30.60 12.78 10.87
C GLU A 127 -29.59 12.23 11.90
N ILE A 128 -29.35 10.91 11.88
CA ILE A 128 -28.38 10.26 12.78
C ILE A 128 -26.96 10.74 12.48
N ARG A 129 -26.58 10.84 11.21
CA ARG A 129 -25.26 11.32 10.78
C ARG A 129 -25.03 12.78 11.12
N GLU A 130 -26.03 13.62 10.88
CA GLU A 130 -25.96 15.02 11.28
C GLU A 130 -25.82 15.14 12.81
N ARG A 131 -26.58 14.35 13.57
CA ARG A 131 -26.48 14.32 15.04
C ARG A 131 -25.11 13.87 15.51
N ALA A 132 -24.53 12.83 14.92
CA ALA A 132 -23.19 12.34 15.24
C ALA A 132 -22.12 13.39 14.91
N SER A 133 -22.23 14.04 13.75
CA SER A 133 -21.32 15.11 13.30
C SER A 133 -21.39 16.33 14.23
N ARG A 134 -22.59 16.80 14.58
CA ARG A 134 -22.76 17.90 15.53
C ARG A 134 -22.20 17.57 16.91
N ARG A 135 -22.38 16.33 17.40
CA ARG A 135 -21.75 15.91 18.67
C ARG A 135 -20.23 15.95 18.56
N LEU A 136 -19.66 15.46 17.47
CA LEU A 136 -18.23 15.48 17.24
C LEU A 136 -17.71 16.93 17.21
N TRP A 137 -18.37 17.82 16.46
CA TRP A 137 -17.98 19.22 16.38
C TRP A 137 -18.05 19.91 17.73
N ARG A 138 -19.14 19.73 18.49
CA ARG A 138 -19.25 20.29 19.84
C ARG A 138 -18.16 19.80 20.77
N ARG A 139 -17.85 18.50 20.75
CA ARG A 139 -16.77 17.96 21.59
C ARG A 139 -15.42 18.54 21.21
N LEU A 140 -15.09 18.61 19.91
CA LEU A 140 -13.83 19.15 19.43
C LEU A 140 -13.69 20.67 19.61
N ALA A 141 -14.79 21.42 19.44
CA ALA A 141 -14.82 22.86 19.65
C ALA A 141 -14.74 23.26 21.12
N ALA A 142 -15.10 22.34 22.04
CA ALA A 142 -15.00 22.56 23.49
C ALA A 142 -13.65 22.14 24.09
N LEU A 143 -12.75 21.51 23.32
CA LEU A 143 -11.42 21.16 23.82
C LEU A 143 -10.51 22.38 24.01
N PRO A 144 -10.40 23.32 23.04
CA PRO A 144 -9.48 24.45 23.15
C PRO A 144 -9.94 25.44 24.21
N ASP A 145 -9.01 26.00 24.97
CA ASP A 145 -9.28 27.14 25.84
C ASP A 145 -9.41 28.46 25.05
N SER A 146 -9.63 29.58 25.75
CA SER A 146 -9.79 30.89 25.10
C SER A 146 -8.55 31.33 24.31
N TRP A 147 -7.35 31.04 24.83
CA TRP A 147 -6.09 31.39 24.17
C TRP A 147 -5.88 30.53 22.92
N GLN A 148 -6.08 29.21 23.02
CA GLN A 148 -6.00 28.30 21.88
C GLN A 148 -7.03 28.65 20.80
N THR A 149 -8.24 29.04 21.20
CA THR A 149 -9.29 29.49 20.27
C THR A 149 -8.85 30.71 19.48
N GLU A 150 -8.20 31.68 20.14
CA GLU A 150 -7.61 32.85 19.47
C GLU A 150 -6.48 32.45 18.51
N GLN A 151 -5.59 31.53 18.91
CA GLN A 151 -4.55 31.01 18.02
C GLN A 151 -5.14 30.32 16.80
N LEU A 152 -6.20 29.51 16.95
CA LEU A 152 -6.91 28.86 15.84
C LEU A 152 -7.50 29.90 14.87
N ALA A 153 -8.10 30.97 15.39
CA ALA A 153 -8.61 32.06 14.54
C ALA A 153 -7.46 32.75 13.77
N GLY A 154 -6.32 32.98 14.45
CA GLY A 154 -5.11 33.53 13.84
C GLY A 154 -4.56 32.70 12.68
N LEU A 155 -4.79 31.38 12.66
CA LEU A 155 -4.37 30.52 11.54
C LEU A 155 -5.00 30.93 10.21
N LEU A 156 -6.23 31.45 10.24
CA LEU A 156 -6.98 31.83 9.05
C LEU A 156 -6.60 33.22 8.51
N VAL A 157 -5.90 34.03 9.30
CA VAL A 157 -5.51 35.39 8.95
C VAL A 157 -4.31 35.38 8.00
N ILE A 158 -4.32 36.30 7.02
CA ILE A 158 -3.18 36.58 6.15
C ILE A 158 -2.38 37.71 6.81
N PRO A 159 -1.13 37.48 7.25
CA PRO A 159 -0.31 38.52 7.86
C PRO A 159 0.01 39.65 6.87
N GLU A 160 0.23 40.86 7.38
CA GLU A 160 0.60 42.02 6.57
C GLU A 160 1.88 41.75 5.74
N GLY A 161 1.85 42.13 4.46
CA GLY A 161 2.95 41.86 3.52
C GLY A 161 3.03 40.41 3.00
N GLN A 162 2.17 39.50 3.46
CA GLN A 162 2.14 38.10 2.99
C GLN A 162 0.97 37.83 2.04
N ARG A 163 1.13 36.81 1.18
CA ARG A 163 0.10 36.39 0.20
C ARG A 163 -0.72 35.17 0.65
N VAL A 164 -0.30 34.51 1.72
CA VAL A 164 -0.88 33.26 2.22
C VAL A 164 -1.07 33.34 3.72
N SER A 165 -2.08 32.64 4.24
CA SER A 165 -2.36 32.57 5.67
C SER A 165 -1.33 31.73 6.42
N VAL A 166 -1.33 31.83 7.74
CA VAL A 166 -0.51 30.98 8.61
C VAL A 166 -0.86 29.49 8.41
N MET A 167 -2.14 29.16 8.27
CA MET A 167 -2.59 27.80 7.97
C MET A 167 -1.95 27.24 6.68
N GLU A 168 -1.92 28.03 5.60
CA GLU A 168 -1.32 27.62 4.32
C GLU A 168 0.22 27.48 4.40
N GLN A 169 0.87 28.16 5.33
CA GLN A 169 2.30 27.97 5.59
C GLN A 169 2.55 26.65 6.31
N ILE A 170 1.77 26.37 7.35
CA ILE A 170 1.89 25.16 8.16
C ILE A 170 1.61 23.90 7.32
N ARG A 171 0.65 23.97 6.38
CA ARG A 171 0.37 22.87 5.43
C ARG A 171 1.58 22.48 4.57
N LYS A 172 2.58 23.35 4.39
CA LYS A 172 3.70 23.07 3.49
C LYS A 172 4.76 22.21 4.18
N GLY A 173 4.76 20.93 3.81
CA GLY A 173 5.83 19.99 4.11
C GLY A 173 7.21 20.36 3.54
N PRO A 174 8.30 19.86 4.14
CA PRO A 174 9.64 19.94 3.56
C PRO A 174 9.70 19.24 2.21
N VAL A 175 10.48 19.79 1.28
CA VAL A 175 10.69 19.24 -0.08
C VAL A 175 12.16 18.94 -0.40
N ASN A 176 13.07 19.37 0.48
CA ASN A 176 14.52 19.22 0.34
C ASN A 176 15.09 18.48 1.53
N VAL A 177 16.19 17.75 1.33
CA VAL A 177 16.94 17.11 2.41
C VAL A 177 18.23 17.88 2.65
N SER A 178 18.27 18.71 3.68
CA SER A 178 19.44 19.50 4.08
C SER A 178 19.33 19.93 5.55
N GLY A 179 20.44 20.36 6.16
CA GLY A 179 20.43 20.89 7.54
C GLY A 179 19.44 22.07 7.74
N PRO A 180 19.42 23.10 6.87
CA PRO A 180 18.41 24.16 6.93
C PRO A 180 16.99 23.62 6.79
N ALA A 181 16.73 22.75 5.82
CA ALA A 181 15.39 22.17 5.62
C ALA A 181 14.91 21.34 6.84
N PHE A 182 15.81 20.62 7.51
CA PHE A 182 15.49 19.95 8.77
C PHE A 182 15.15 20.95 9.87
N THR A 183 15.92 22.05 9.97
CA THR A 183 15.68 23.10 10.97
C THR A 183 14.33 23.79 10.72
N ASP A 184 13.98 24.10 9.48
CA ASP A 184 12.69 24.66 9.09
C ASP A 184 11.53 23.69 9.39
N ALA A 185 11.71 22.40 9.10
CA ALA A 185 10.73 21.36 9.41
C ALA A 185 10.50 21.24 10.93
N LEU A 186 11.58 21.30 11.71
CA LEU A 186 11.54 21.27 13.16
C LEU A 186 10.91 22.53 13.76
N GLN A 187 11.19 23.71 13.20
CA GLN A 187 10.54 24.98 13.59
C GLN A 187 9.03 24.94 13.34
N ARG A 188 8.60 24.33 12.24
CA ARG A 188 7.17 24.13 11.97
C ARG A 188 6.54 23.20 13.00
N TYR A 189 7.21 22.10 13.36
CA TYR A 189 6.77 21.21 14.44
C TYR A 189 6.70 21.94 15.78
N THR A 190 7.74 22.67 16.19
CA THR A 190 7.76 23.39 17.47
C THR A 190 6.72 24.49 17.53
N ARG A 191 6.44 25.18 16.42
CA ARG A 191 5.33 26.14 16.32
C ARG A 191 3.98 25.47 16.59
N LEU A 192 3.72 24.31 16.01
CA LEU A 192 2.48 23.55 16.26
C LEU A 192 2.41 23.03 17.69
N ARG A 193 3.50 22.44 18.20
CA ARG A 193 3.60 21.97 19.59
C ARG A 193 3.39 23.11 20.60
N SER A 194 3.86 24.32 20.28
CA SER A 194 3.68 25.50 21.14
C SER A 194 2.22 25.91 21.32
N LEU A 195 1.30 25.43 20.48
CA LEU A 195 -0.14 25.61 20.66
C LEU A 195 -0.73 24.69 21.75
N GLU A 196 0.06 23.75 22.28
CA GLU A 196 -0.27 22.85 23.39
C GLU A 196 -1.48 21.91 23.16
N PHE A 197 -1.83 21.65 21.88
CA PHE A 197 -2.94 20.75 21.53
C PHE A 197 -2.66 19.29 21.92
N SER A 198 -1.39 18.89 22.05
CA SER A 198 -1.02 17.56 22.56
C SER A 198 -1.45 17.29 24.00
N ARG A 199 -1.71 18.33 24.81
CA ARG A 199 -2.22 18.20 26.19
C ARG A 199 -3.74 18.00 26.27
N LEU A 200 -4.46 18.25 25.17
CA LEU A 200 -5.91 18.14 25.14
C LEU A 200 -6.34 16.67 25.17
N ASN A 201 -7.44 16.39 25.87
CA ASN A 201 -7.95 15.04 26.01
C ASN A 201 -8.86 14.66 24.83
N PHE A 202 -8.29 13.96 23.84
CA PHE A 202 -9.05 13.40 22.72
C PHE A 202 -9.67 12.02 23.02
N ALA A 203 -9.59 11.51 24.26
CA ALA A 203 -10.09 10.19 24.60
C ALA A 203 -11.60 10.06 24.36
N GLY A 204 -12.01 8.89 23.82
CA GLY A 204 -13.39 8.61 23.45
C GLY A 204 -13.88 9.33 22.19
N LEU A 205 -12.99 10.05 21.47
CA LEU A 205 -13.25 10.51 20.12
C LEU A 205 -12.77 9.47 19.09
N PRO A 206 -13.54 9.22 18.03
CA PRO A 206 -13.16 8.28 16.98
C PRO A 206 -11.98 8.82 16.16
N ALA A 207 -10.86 8.09 16.13
CA ALA A 207 -9.64 8.50 15.42
C ALA A 207 -9.85 8.68 13.91
N ILE A 208 -10.70 7.86 13.29
CA ILE A 208 -11.05 7.96 11.86
C ILE A 208 -11.72 9.31 11.58
N GLN A 209 -12.68 9.71 12.41
CA GLN A 209 -13.41 10.96 12.24
C GLN A 209 -12.51 12.19 12.43
N LEU A 210 -11.56 12.12 13.38
CA LEU A 210 -10.55 13.16 13.56
C LEU A 210 -9.67 13.32 12.31
N ARG A 211 -9.17 12.20 11.76
CA ARG A 211 -8.36 12.20 10.52
C ARG A 211 -9.12 12.77 9.34
N ASN A 212 -10.41 12.44 9.18
CA ASN A 212 -11.25 12.97 8.11
C ASN A 212 -11.41 14.49 8.19
N LEU A 213 -11.68 15.03 9.38
CA LEU A 213 -11.78 16.49 9.59
C LEU A 213 -10.44 17.19 9.35
N ALA A 214 -9.33 16.60 9.79
CA ALA A 214 -8.00 17.12 9.56
C ALA A 214 -7.62 17.15 8.07
N ARG A 215 -7.94 16.09 7.32
CA ARG A 215 -7.73 16.03 5.88
C ARG A 215 -8.58 17.06 5.15
N TYR A 216 -9.85 17.19 5.54
CA TYR A 216 -10.71 18.23 5.00
C TYR A 216 -10.08 19.62 5.19
N ALA A 217 -9.57 19.89 6.39
CA ALA A 217 -8.83 21.12 6.67
C ALA A 217 -7.52 21.23 5.89
N GLY A 218 -6.89 20.15 5.42
CA GLY A 218 -5.70 20.20 4.56
C GLY A 218 -6.03 20.68 3.14
N MET A 219 -7.19 20.29 2.61
CA MET A 219 -7.58 20.55 1.21
C MET A 219 -8.44 21.81 1.03
N ALA A 220 -9.27 22.14 2.01
CA ALA A 220 -10.26 23.20 1.88
C ALA A 220 -9.61 24.59 1.83
N SER A 221 -10.22 25.50 1.05
CA SER A 221 -9.81 26.90 1.02
C SER A 221 -9.98 27.52 2.41
N VAL A 222 -8.96 28.25 2.86
CA VAL A 222 -8.98 29.01 4.11
C VAL A 222 -10.17 29.98 4.16
N LYS A 223 -10.53 30.59 3.02
CA LYS A 223 -11.70 31.48 2.91
C LYS A 223 -13.01 30.74 3.16
N TYR A 224 -13.10 29.48 2.76
CA TYR A 224 -14.29 28.65 2.97
C TYR A 224 -14.42 28.24 4.44
N ILE A 225 -13.30 27.82 5.07
CA ILE A 225 -13.27 27.48 6.50
C ILE A 225 -13.65 28.70 7.36
N ALA A 226 -13.16 29.89 7.00
CA ALA A 226 -13.46 31.13 7.73
C ALA A 226 -14.95 31.47 7.77
N ARG A 227 -15.71 31.09 6.73
CA ARG A 227 -17.16 31.34 6.58
C ARG A 227 -18.04 30.30 7.26
N MET A 228 -17.47 29.26 7.87
CA MET A 228 -18.24 28.21 8.53
C MET A 228 -18.84 28.69 9.86
N PRO A 229 -19.93 28.05 10.33
CA PRO A 229 -20.42 28.23 11.71
C PRO A 229 -19.29 27.96 12.72
N GLU A 230 -19.26 28.72 13.81
CA GLU A 230 -18.17 28.73 14.78
C GLU A 230 -17.85 27.33 15.34
N GLU A 231 -18.86 26.59 15.81
CA GLU A 231 -18.68 25.22 16.32
C GLU A 231 -17.95 24.31 15.30
N ARG A 232 -18.37 24.38 14.03
CA ARG A 232 -17.78 23.55 12.97
C ARG A 232 -16.38 24.03 12.61
N ARG A 233 -16.18 25.35 12.53
CA ARG A 233 -14.89 25.97 12.22
C ARG A 233 -13.85 25.57 13.26
N LEU A 234 -14.16 25.71 14.55
CA LEU A 234 -13.27 25.34 15.64
C LEU A 234 -12.98 23.85 15.64
N ALA A 235 -13.99 22.99 15.47
CA ALA A 235 -13.78 21.55 15.41
C ALA A 235 -12.80 21.12 14.31
N ILE A 236 -12.94 21.71 13.11
CA ILE A 236 -12.07 21.45 11.96
C ILE A 236 -10.65 21.92 12.23
N LEU A 237 -10.48 23.11 12.81
CA LEU A 237 -9.17 23.67 13.14
C LEU A 237 -8.47 22.92 14.28
N THR A 238 -9.22 22.47 15.30
CA THR A 238 -8.70 21.60 16.37
C THR A 238 -8.19 20.27 15.79
N ALA A 239 -8.99 19.63 14.93
CA ALA A 239 -8.57 18.40 14.26
C ALA A 239 -7.34 18.62 13.37
N PHE A 240 -7.31 19.72 12.63
CA PHE A 240 -6.20 20.12 11.78
C PHE A 240 -4.90 20.29 12.57
N VAL A 241 -4.89 21.10 13.63
CA VAL A 241 -3.68 21.36 14.41
C VAL A 241 -3.14 20.07 15.02
N LYS A 242 -4.02 19.24 15.61
CA LYS A 242 -3.61 17.96 16.19
C LYS A 242 -2.95 17.03 15.16
N ALA A 243 -3.56 16.89 13.98
CA ALA A 243 -3.01 16.04 12.93
C ALA A 243 -1.74 16.62 12.30
N GLN A 244 -1.67 17.94 12.11
CA GLN A 244 -0.49 18.61 11.56
C GLN A 244 0.69 18.58 12.52
N GLU A 245 0.48 18.63 13.83
CA GLU A 245 1.54 18.47 14.84
C GLU A 245 2.26 17.12 14.65
N ILE A 246 1.48 16.03 14.54
CA ILE A 246 1.98 14.67 14.32
C ILE A 246 2.68 14.57 12.96
N LEU A 247 2.03 15.05 11.90
CA LEU A 247 2.60 15.03 10.55
C LEU A 247 3.91 15.83 10.46
N ALA A 248 3.98 17.01 11.10
CA ALA A 248 5.16 17.84 11.09
C ALA A 248 6.34 17.21 11.84
N LEU A 249 6.07 16.50 12.95
CA LEU A 249 7.06 15.70 13.65
C LEU A 249 7.59 14.59 12.75
N ASP A 250 6.71 13.80 12.15
CA ASP A 250 7.09 12.70 11.26
C ASP A 250 7.93 13.19 10.08
N GLU A 251 7.49 14.26 9.40
CA GLU A 251 8.22 14.84 8.26
C GLU A 251 9.58 15.41 8.69
N ALA A 252 9.72 15.97 9.90
CA ALA A 252 11.01 16.43 10.40
C ALA A 252 11.99 15.25 10.61
N VAL A 253 11.49 14.14 11.15
CA VAL A 253 12.30 12.93 11.37
C VAL A 253 12.61 12.21 10.05
N ASP A 254 11.70 12.23 9.07
CA ASP A 254 11.99 11.75 7.71
C ASP A 254 13.15 12.51 7.08
N VAL A 255 13.16 13.85 7.22
CA VAL A 255 14.28 14.68 6.75
C VAL A 255 15.56 14.31 7.50
N LEU A 256 15.49 14.09 8.83
CA LEU A 256 16.65 13.69 9.62
C LEU A 256 17.23 12.36 9.14
N ASP A 257 16.39 11.34 8.95
CA ASP A 257 16.81 10.01 8.46
C ASP A 257 17.49 10.12 7.09
N LEU A 258 16.88 10.83 6.15
CA LEU A 258 17.45 11.05 4.82
C LEU A 258 18.73 11.91 4.87
N LEU A 259 18.82 12.86 5.80
CA LEU A 259 19.96 13.74 5.97
C LEU A 259 21.18 12.97 6.48
N ILE A 260 21.00 12.12 7.49
CA ILE A 260 22.07 11.25 8.02
C ILE A 260 22.58 10.32 6.89
N LEU A 261 21.66 9.71 6.13
CA LEU A 261 22.02 8.86 4.99
C LEU A 261 22.82 9.62 3.93
N ASN A 262 22.42 10.85 3.60
CA ASN A 262 23.11 11.69 2.62
C ASN A 262 24.50 12.12 3.10
N ILE A 263 24.68 12.37 4.40
CA ILE A 263 25.98 12.66 5.01
C ILE A 263 26.92 11.46 4.83
N THR A 264 26.47 10.26 5.20
CA THR A 264 27.25 9.02 5.06
C THR A 264 27.59 8.73 3.59
N ARG A 265 26.61 8.89 2.69
CA ARG A 265 26.83 8.69 1.25
C ARG A 265 27.82 9.70 0.68
N SER A 266 27.73 10.96 1.09
CA SER A 266 28.66 12.02 0.67
C SER A 266 30.09 11.70 1.13
N ALA A 267 30.27 11.26 2.38
CA ALA A 267 31.58 10.86 2.89
C ALA A 267 32.16 9.68 2.09
N LYS A 268 31.36 8.65 1.83
CA LYS A 268 31.78 7.48 1.03
C LYS A 268 32.19 7.88 -0.39
N GLN A 269 31.42 8.76 -1.05
CA GLN A 269 31.75 9.25 -2.40
C GLN A 269 33.02 10.11 -2.40
N THR A 270 33.21 10.96 -1.39
CA THR A 270 34.45 11.75 -1.24
C THR A 270 35.65 10.83 -1.01
N GLY A 271 35.52 9.83 -0.14
CA GLY A 271 36.55 8.83 0.13
C GLY A 271 36.92 8.04 -1.13
N GLN A 272 35.92 7.55 -1.88
CA GLN A 272 36.15 6.88 -3.17
C GLN A 272 36.87 7.78 -4.18
N LYS A 273 36.48 9.05 -4.31
CA LYS A 273 37.15 10.00 -5.21
C LYS A 273 38.59 10.28 -4.79
N LYS A 274 38.85 10.49 -3.49
CA LYS A 274 40.21 10.67 -2.96
C LYS A 274 41.06 9.43 -3.21
N ARG A 275 40.51 8.24 -2.93
CA ARG A 275 41.18 6.95 -3.17
C ARG A 275 41.55 6.74 -4.62
N LEU A 276 40.63 7.02 -5.56
CA LEU A 276 40.89 6.92 -7.00
C LEU A 276 41.99 7.89 -7.45
N ARG A 277 42.08 9.09 -6.87
CA ARG A 277 43.15 10.05 -7.18
C ARG A 277 44.52 9.57 -6.72
N THR A 278 44.59 8.97 -5.54
CA THR A 278 45.86 8.53 -4.93
C THR A 278 46.27 7.10 -5.33
N LEU A 279 45.41 6.36 -6.04
CA LEU A 279 45.64 4.95 -6.36
C LEU A 279 46.89 4.77 -7.23
N LYS A 280 47.08 5.66 -8.21
CA LYS A 280 48.27 5.69 -9.08
C LYS A 280 49.57 5.87 -8.29
N ASP A 281 49.55 6.73 -7.27
CA ASP A 281 50.72 7.00 -6.43
C ASP A 281 51.03 5.82 -5.52
N LEU A 282 49.98 5.15 -5.01
CA LEU A 282 50.12 3.92 -4.23
C LEU A 282 50.67 2.78 -5.09
N ASP A 283 50.12 2.55 -6.29
CA ASP A 283 50.56 1.49 -7.20
C ASP A 283 52.03 1.70 -7.59
N ARG A 284 52.42 2.94 -7.88
CA ARG A 284 53.82 3.28 -8.18
C ARG A 284 54.76 2.96 -7.01
N ALA A 285 54.37 3.32 -5.79
CA ALA A 285 55.16 3.05 -4.60
C ALA A 285 55.22 1.54 -4.28
N ALA A 286 54.09 0.83 -4.43
CA ALA A 286 53.99 -0.60 -4.19
C ALA A 286 54.79 -1.42 -5.20
N LEU A 287 54.76 -1.08 -6.49
CA LEU A 287 55.56 -1.75 -7.52
C LEU A 287 57.07 -1.58 -7.28
N LEU A 288 57.48 -0.39 -6.83
CA LEU A 288 58.88 -0.12 -6.50
C LEU A 288 59.34 -0.93 -5.27
N LEU A 289 58.48 -1.04 -4.25
CA LEU A 289 58.75 -1.90 -3.09
C LEU A 289 58.74 -3.39 -3.45
N ALA A 290 57.81 -3.83 -4.30
CA ALA A 290 57.77 -5.20 -4.79
C ALA A 290 59.05 -5.57 -5.54
N HIS A 291 59.56 -4.67 -6.39
CA HIS A 291 60.85 -4.85 -7.07
C HIS A 291 62.02 -4.98 -6.07
N ALA A 292 62.06 -4.14 -5.04
CA ALA A 292 63.06 -4.24 -3.99
C ALA A 292 62.94 -5.56 -3.19
N CYS A 293 61.71 -6.04 -2.95
CA CYS A 293 61.47 -7.33 -2.30
C CYS A 293 61.84 -8.52 -3.19
N THR A 294 61.69 -8.44 -4.52
CA THR A 294 62.14 -9.49 -5.44
C THR A 294 63.66 -9.68 -5.36
N LEU A 295 64.41 -8.59 -5.28
CA LEU A 295 65.87 -8.63 -5.07
C LEU A 295 66.24 -9.22 -3.70
N LEU A 296 65.37 -9.07 -2.69
CA LEU A 296 65.58 -9.64 -1.36
C LEU A 296 65.29 -11.15 -1.31
N LEU A 297 64.44 -11.64 -2.21
CA LEU A 297 64.02 -13.05 -2.29
C LEU A 297 64.84 -13.87 -3.31
N ASP A 298 65.87 -13.29 -3.92
CA ASP A 298 66.73 -14.00 -4.88
C ASP A 298 67.82 -14.79 -4.13
N ASP A 299 67.59 -16.10 -3.95
CA ASP A 299 68.48 -17.03 -3.24
C ASP A 299 69.89 -17.18 -3.86
N LYS A 300 70.12 -16.58 -5.04
CA LYS A 300 71.43 -16.57 -5.72
C LYS A 300 72.32 -15.40 -5.31
N MET A 301 71.80 -14.45 -4.52
CA MET A 301 72.52 -13.27 -4.08
C MET A 301 73.27 -13.51 -2.77
N ASP A 302 74.47 -12.95 -2.65
CA ASP A 302 75.24 -12.96 -1.41
C ASP A 302 74.64 -11.99 -0.38
N ASP A 303 74.28 -12.50 0.79
CA ASP A 303 73.69 -11.76 1.91
C ASP A 303 74.52 -10.55 2.32
N ALA A 304 75.85 -10.64 2.24
CA ALA A 304 76.75 -9.54 2.58
C ALA A 304 76.65 -8.34 1.61
N ALA A 305 76.27 -8.59 0.35
CA ALA A 305 76.15 -7.58 -0.70
C ALA A 305 74.71 -7.11 -0.95
N LEU A 306 73.71 -7.81 -0.41
CA LEU A 306 72.28 -7.62 -0.68
C LEU A 306 71.82 -6.17 -0.52
N ARG A 307 72.18 -5.51 0.58
CA ARG A 307 71.78 -4.12 0.87
C ARG A 307 72.35 -3.13 -0.15
N GLN A 308 73.59 -3.35 -0.57
CA GLN A 308 74.28 -2.48 -1.51
C GLN A 308 73.70 -2.65 -2.92
N THR A 309 73.32 -3.88 -3.28
CA THR A 309 72.67 -4.18 -4.55
C THR A 309 71.22 -3.69 -4.62
N ILE A 310 70.46 -3.75 -3.52
CA ILE A 310 69.12 -3.14 -3.46
C ILE A 310 69.24 -1.63 -3.65
N PHE A 311 70.21 -0.96 -3.02
CA PHE A 311 70.38 0.49 -3.15
C PHE A 311 70.96 0.95 -4.50
N SER A 312 71.65 0.07 -5.24
CA SER A 312 72.09 0.37 -6.60
C SER A 312 70.93 0.35 -7.60
N HIS A 313 69.96 -0.57 -7.43
CA HIS A 313 68.77 -0.65 -8.27
C HIS A 313 67.66 0.31 -7.84
N VAL A 314 67.50 0.52 -6.53
CA VAL A 314 66.49 1.38 -5.93
C VAL A 314 67.15 2.32 -4.90
N PRO A 315 67.42 3.59 -5.24
CA PRO A 315 68.09 4.52 -4.34
C PRO A 315 67.39 4.64 -2.99
N LYS A 316 68.17 4.69 -1.90
CA LYS A 316 67.68 4.75 -0.50
C LYS A 316 66.58 5.81 -0.30
N ASN A 317 66.74 7.00 -0.89
CA ASN A 317 65.77 8.09 -0.74
C ASN A 317 64.43 7.76 -1.43
N ARG A 318 64.44 7.12 -2.61
CA ARG A 318 63.22 6.69 -3.30
C ARG A 318 62.54 5.51 -2.60
N LEU A 319 63.32 4.62 -1.99
CA LEU A 319 62.78 3.55 -1.16
C LEU A 319 62.07 4.14 0.07
N ALA A 320 62.71 5.08 0.78
CA ALA A 320 62.12 5.76 1.93
C ALA A 320 60.86 6.58 1.57
N GLU A 321 60.88 7.29 0.43
CA GLU A 321 59.72 8.01 -0.10
C GLU A 321 58.58 7.05 -0.43
N SER A 322 58.87 5.91 -1.06
CA SER A 322 57.87 4.89 -1.40
C SER A 322 57.28 4.24 -0.15
N VAL A 323 58.10 3.92 0.86
CA VAL A 323 57.62 3.46 2.18
C VAL A 323 56.73 4.53 2.83
N GLY A 324 57.15 5.79 2.82
CA GLY A 324 56.35 6.90 3.33
C GLY A 324 55.00 7.03 2.61
N LYS A 325 54.99 6.91 1.28
CA LYS A 325 53.79 6.99 0.45
C LYS A 325 52.85 5.81 0.67
N VAL A 326 53.39 4.60 0.84
CA VAL A 326 52.59 3.43 1.22
C VAL A 326 52.02 3.60 2.62
N ASN A 327 52.80 4.04 3.60
CA ASN A 327 52.28 4.28 4.95
C ASN A 327 51.20 5.38 5.02
N GLU A 328 51.31 6.41 4.17
CA GLU A 328 50.32 7.48 4.05
C GLU A 328 49.03 7.02 3.35
N LEU A 329 49.17 6.25 2.26
CA LEU A 329 48.06 5.92 1.37
C LEU A 329 47.44 4.55 1.60
N ALA A 330 48.17 3.59 2.16
CA ALA A 330 47.65 2.26 2.43
C ALA A 330 46.60 2.34 3.55
N ARG A 331 45.44 1.74 3.28
CA ARG A 331 44.34 1.64 4.25
C ARG A 331 43.99 0.15 4.42
N PRO A 332 43.75 -0.33 5.66
CA PRO A 332 43.15 -1.64 5.88
C PRO A 332 41.80 -1.75 5.15
N GLN A 333 41.42 -2.96 4.71
CA GLN A 333 40.21 -3.18 3.90
C GLN A 333 38.92 -2.60 4.52
N ASP A 334 38.83 -2.52 5.85
CA ASP A 334 37.62 -2.10 6.57
C ASP A 334 37.52 -0.59 6.89
N THR A 335 38.54 0.23 6.59
CA THR A 335 38.64 1.64 7.06
C THR A 335 38.70 2.67 5.93
N ASN A 336 37.83 2.53 4.92
CA ASN A 336 38.00 3.29 3.68
C ASN A 336 37.49 4.75 3.67
N PHE A 337 36.64 5.20 4.60
CA PHE A 337 35.99 6.52 4.50
C PHE A 337 35.80 7.27 5.84
N GLN A 338 36.52 6.86 6.87
CA GLN A 338 36.33 7.35 8.24
C GLN A 338 36.78 8.82 8.40
N ASP A 339 37.94 9.19 7.86
CA ASP A 339 38.42 10.57 7.92
C ASP A 339 37.48 11.53 7.15
N GLU A 340 36.98 11.08 5.99
CA GLU A 340 36.01 11.83 5.19
C GLU A 340 34.64 11.97 5.87
N MET A 341 34.29 11.10 6.83
CA MET A 341 33.11 11.28 7.70
C MET A 341 33.31 12.47 8.64
N VAL A 342 34.49 12.61 9.26
CA VAL A 342 34.78 13.74 10.17
C VAL A 342 34.72 15.07 9.43
N GLU A 343 35.12 15.11 8.16
CA GLU A 343 34.95 16.30 7.29
C GLU A 343 33.49 16.75 7.16
N GLN A 344 32.52 15.85 7.35
CA GLN A 344 31.10 16.19 7.32
C GLN A 344 30.57 16.80 8.63
N TYR A 345 31.36 16.81 9.70
CA TYR A 345 30.93 17.30 11.01
C TYR A 345 30.45 18.76 10.98
N GLY A 346 31.01 19.59 10.09
CA GLY A 346 30.56 20.97 9.89
C GLY A 346 29.09 21.08 9.47
N ARG A 347 28.55 20.07 8.78
CA ARG A 347 27.11 19.97 8.42
C ARG A 347 26.27 19.58 9.64
N VAL A 348 26.75 18.59 10.41
CA VAL A 348 26.10 18.11 11.63
C VAL A 348 25.94 19.21 12.67
N LYS A 349 27.01 19.99 12.89
CA LYS A 349 27.04 21.10 13.86
C LYS A 349 25.92 22.12 13.66
N ARG A 350 25.39 22.27 12.43
CA ARG A 350 24.35 23.26 12.10
C ARG A 350 22.96 22.84 12.56
N PHE A 351 22.67 21.54 12.65
CA PHE A 351 21.33 21.04 12.97
C PHE A 351 21.25 20.22 14.26
N LEU A 352 22.36 19.62 14.70
CA LEU A 352 22.41 18.79 15.90
C LEU A 352 21.87 19.50 17.17
N PRO A 353 22.20 20.78 17.44
CA PRO A 353 21.65 21.46 18.63
C PRO A 353 20.13 21.59 18.60
N ALA A 354 19.53 21.83 17.42
CA ALA A 354 18.08 21.93 17.29
C ALA A 354 17.43 20.56 17.49
N MET A 355 18.02 19.50 16.92
CA MET A 355 17.59 18.10 17.13
C MET A 355 17.56 17.73 18.61
N LEU A 356 18.66 17.98 19.34
CA LEU A 356 18.80 17.62 20.75
C LEU A 356 17.85 18.39 21.68
N ARG A 357 17.50 19.62 21.31
CA ARG A 357 16.60 20.47 22.10
C ARG A 357 15.13 20.15 21.87
N ASP A 358 14.73 19.97 20.61
CA ASP A 358 13.31 19.98 20.24
C ASP A 358 12.71 18.55 20.11
N LEU A 359 13.53 17.54 19.81
CA LEU A 359 13.09 16.13 19.71
C LEU A 359 13.25 15.40 21.05
N HIS A 360 12.16 14.79 21.52
CA HIS A 360 12.09 14.13 22.82
C HIS A 360 11.97 12.62 22.63
N PHE A 361 13.09 11.93 22.76
CA PHE A 361 13.20 10.51 22.47
C PHE A 361 12.85 9.64 23.69
N GLN A 362 12.20 8.52 23.42
CA GLN A 362 12.01 7.41 24.37
C GLN A 362 12.81 6.19 23.89
N SER A 363 13.12 5.26 24.79
CA SER A 363 13.87 4.05 24.44
C SER A 363 13.32 2.78 25.04
N ALA A 364 13.46 1.69 24.28
CA ALA A 364 13.38 0.33 24.79
C ALA A 364 14.73 -0.02 25.44
N PRO A 365 14.84 -1.14 26.18
CA PRO A 365 16.11 -1.53 26.81
C PRO A 365 17.31 -1.56 25.86
N ALA A 366 17.09 -1.96 24.60
CA ALA A 366 18.14 -1.99 23.57
C ALA A 366 18.61 -0.58 23.11
N GLY A 367 17.82 0.46 23.33
CA GLY A 367 18.08 1.84 22.94
C GLY A 367 18.66 2.73 24.05
N GLU A 368 18.69 2.27 25.30
CA GLU A 368 19.08 3.07 26.49
C GLU A 368 20.48 3.68 26.36
N ASN A 369 21.44 2.93 25.83
CA ASN A 369 22.81 3.43 25.60
C ASN A 369 22.82 4.61 24.62
N THR A 370 21.99 4.54 23.57
CA THR A 370 21.90 5.63 22.58
C THR A 370 21.16 6.83 23.18
N LEU A 371 20.10 6.60 23.96
CA LEU A 371 19.39 7.67 24.66
C LEU A 371 20.28 8.41 25.67
N SER A 372 21.10 7.67 26.42
CA SER A 372 22.07 8.24 27.36
C SER A 372 23.08 9.17 26.66
N ALA A 373 23.57 8.79 25.48
CA ALA A 373 24.46 9.61 24.68
C ALA A 373 23.76 10.86 24.10
N ILE A 374 22.47 10.78 23.77
CA ILE A 374 21.65 11.95 23.37
C ILE A 374 21.57 12.94 24.54
N HIS A 375 21.20 12.47 25.74
CA HIS A 375 21.09 13.31 26.93
C HIS A 375 22.42 13.97 27.27
N TYR A 376 23.52 13.22 27.26
CA TYR A 376 24.87 13.75 27.50
C TYR A 376 25.24 14.90 26.54
N LEU A 377 25.00 14.74 25.22
CA LEU A 377 25.26 15.82 24.27
C LEU A 377 24.28 16.99 24.40
N ALA A 378 23.04 16.73 24.83
CA ALA A 378 22.03 17.76 25.07
C ALA A 378 22.42 18.65 26.25
N GLU A 379 22.95 18.08 27.34
CA GLU A 379 23.48 18.83 28.51
C GLU A 379 24.67 19.73 28.13
N LEU A 380 25.49 19.29 27.17
CA LEU A 380 26.61 20.06 26.63
C LEU A 380 26.21 21.06 25.54
N SER A 381 24.91 21.31 25.34
CA SER A 381 24.40 22.28 24.37
C SER A 381 24.91 23.68 24.70
N GLY A 382 25.66 24.28 23.78
CA GLY A 382 26.30 25.60 23.94
C GLY A 382 27.79 25.55 24.30
N SER A 383 28.30 24.44 24.83
CA SER A 383 29.74 24.25 25.04
C SER A 383 30.48 24.18 23.69
N LYS A 384 31.66 24.82 23.60
CA LYS A 384 32.56 24.72 22.44
C LYS A 384 33.73 23.76 22.65
N LYS A 385 33.73 23.00 23.76
CA LYS A 385 34.78 22.01 24.06
C LYS A 385 34.90 21.01 22.91
N ARG A 386 36.13 20.79 22.45
CA ARG A 386 36.48 19.81 21.40
C ARG A 386 36.58 18.39 21.95
N LEU A 387 37.04 18.28 23.19
CA LEU A 387 37.15 17.03 23.93
C LEU A 387 35.95 16.89 24.87
N LEU A 388 35.46 15.66 24.99
CA LEU A 388 34.34 15.28 25.84
C LEU A 388 34.88 14.54 27.06
N GLU A 389 34.37 14.89 28.24
CA GLU A 389 34.74 14.29 29.53
C GLU A 389 33.58 13.41 30.00
N ASN A 390 33.85 12.16 30.40
CA ASN A 390 32.84 11.21 30.89
C ASN A 390 31.68 10.93 29.91
N ALA A 391 31.95 10.88 28.60
CA ALA A 391 30.91 10.57 27.61
C ALA A 391 30.57 9.07 27.63
N PRO A 392 29.28 8.68 27.46
CA PRO A 392 28.90 7.27 27.37
C PRO A 392 29.59 6.54 26.21
N GLU A 393 30.38 5.51 26.52
CA GLU A 393 31.22 4.82 25.53
C GLU A 393 30.54 3.62 24.86
N GLN A 394 29.42 3.13 25.41
CA GLN A 394 28.73 1.92 24.97
C GLN A 394 28.22 2.00 23.52
N ILE A 395 28.04 3.21 23.00
CA ILE A 395 27.63 3.44 21.61
C ILE A 395 28.78 3.29 20.60
N ILE A 396 30.04 3.34 21.07
CA ILE A 396 31.24 3.36 20.23
C ILE A 396 31.57 1.93 19.79
N THR A 397 31.33 1.62 18.52
CA THR A 397 31.71 0.33 17.94
C THR A 397 33.16 0.33 17.47
N GLY A 398 33.71 -0.88 17.21
CA GLY A 398 35.08 -1.06 16.73
C GLY A 398 35.48 -0.11 15.58
N PRO A 399 34.69 0.01 14.50
CA PRO A 399 34.97 0.96 13.42
C PRO A 399 35.05 2.42 13.89
N TRP A 400 34.25 2.84 14.87
CA TRP A 400 34.20 4.22 15.34
C TRP A 400 35.34 4.60 16.29
N LYS A 401 36.01 3.64 16.93
CA LYS A 401 37.06 3.92 17.93
C LYS A 401 38.13 4.88 17.41
N ARG A 402 38.63 4.69 16.18
CA ARG A 402 39.68 5.54 15.58
C ARG A 402 39.24 7.00 15.37
N LEU A 403 37.95 7.23 15.14
CA LEU A 403 37.41 8.58 14.92
C LEU A 403 37.01 9.28 16.22
N VAL A 404 36.65 8.49 17.21
CA VAL A 404 36.14 8.99 18.48
C VAL A 404 37.29 9.24 19.45
N TYR A 405 38.30 8.38 19.53
CA TYR A 405 39.43 8.57 20.43
C TYR A 405 40.60 9.26 19.72
N ASP A 406 41.26 10.20 20.40
CA ASP A 406 42.55 10.73 19.98
C ASP A 406 43.71 9.78 20.36
N SER A 407 44.96 10.18 20.04
CA SER A 407 46.16 9.41 20.37
C SER A 407 46.40 9.22 21.88
N GLU A 408 45.75 10.02 22.72
CA GLU A 408 45.83 9.96 24.18
C GLU A 408 44.60 9.25 24.79
N GLY A 409 43.71 8.68 23.95
CA GLY A 409 42.51 7.98 24.39
C GLY A 409 41.36 8.90 24.82
N ARG A 410 41.41 10.20 24.51
CA ARG A 410 40.35 11.17 24.86
C ARG A 410 39.29 11.23 23.77
N ILE A 411 38.04 11.45 24.16
CA ILE A 411 36.89 11.44 23.26
C ILE A 411 36.76 12.78 22.52
N GLN A 412 36.88 12.76 21.19
CA GLN A 412 36.66 13.88 20.31
C GLN A 412 35.17 14.06 19.99
N ARG A 413 34.66 15.29 20.18
CA ARG A 413 33.25 15.62 19.94
C ARG A 413 32.80 15.36 18.51
N ALA A 414 33.65 15.61 17.52
CA ALA A 414 33.29 15.45 16.11
C ALA A 414 32.99 13.98 15.77
N GLY A 415 33.91 13.08 16.12
CA GLY A 415 33.72 11.64 15.94
C GLY A 415 32.55 11.11 16.77
N TYR A 416 32.45 11.52 18.05
CA TYR A 416 31.37 11.07 18.93
C TYR A 416 29.98 11.48 18.43
N SER A 417 29.83 12.72 17.93
CA SER A 417 28.55 13.21 17.40
C SER A 417 28.12 12.46 16.13
N LEU A 418 29.07 12.12 15.25
CA LEU A 418 28.80 11.35 14.03
C LEU A 418 28.45 9.90 14.37
N CYS A 419 29.17 9.30 15.33
CA CYS A 419 28.87 7.98 15.88
C CYS A 419 27.45 7.95 16.42
N LEU A 420 27.07 8.93 17.25
CA LEU A 420 25.72 9.07 17.78
C LEU A 420 24.67 9.14 16.66
N LEU A 421 24.87 9.94 15.60
CA LEU A 421 23.88 10.06 14.53
C LEU A 421 23.67 8.74 13.77
N GLU A 422 24.73 7.98 13.52
CA GLU A 422 24.59 6.66 12.91
C GLU A 422 23.81 5.71 13.83
N ARG A 423 24.16 5.67 15.12
CA ARG A 423 23.47 4.83 16.12
C ARG A 423 22.01 5.24 16.33
N LEU A 424 21.73 6.54 16.33
CA LEU A 424 20.38 7.09 16.42
C LEU A 424 19.54 6.69 15.20
N GLN A 425 20.09 6.82 13.99
CA GLN A 425 19.39 6.39 12.77
C GLN A 425 19.03 4.91 12.83
N ASP A 426 19.99 4.05 13.21
CA ASP A 426 19.75 2.61 13.32
C ASP A 426 18.72 2.29 14.41
N SER A 427 18.78 2.97 15.56
CA SER A 427 17.85 2.75 16.68
C SER A 427 16.44 3.27 16.38
N LEU A 428 16.31 4.41 15.70
CA LEU A 428 15.03 4.92 15.21
C LEU A 428 14.41 3.94 14.21
N ARG A 429 15.17 3.47 13.22
CA ARG A 429 14.67 2.51 12.21
C ARG A 429 14.22 1.19 12.82
N ARG A 430 14.88 0.72 13.89
CA ARG A 430 14.51 -0.49 14.64
C ARG A 430 13.38 -0.28 15.65
N ARG A 431 12.99 0.98 15.90
CA ARG A 431 12.08 1.36 16.99
C ARG A 431 12.61 0.94 18.37
N ASP A 432 13.94 0.90 18.52
CA ASP A 432 14.61 0.81 19.83
C ASP A 432 14.63 2.18 20.51
N ILE A 433 14.63 3.23 19.70
CA ILE A 433 14.31 4.60 20.07
C ILE A 433 13.11 5.04 19.24
N TRP A 434 12.20 5.79 19.85
CA TRP A 434 11.04 6.36 19.16
C TRP A 434 10.70 7.75 19.71
N LEU A 435 9.76 8.41 19.06
CA LEU A 435 9.20 9.70 19.49
C LEU A 435 7.75 9.51 19.90
N GLU A 436 7.37 10.06 21.05
CA GLU A 436 5.96 10.11 21.43
C GLU A 436 5.18 11.06 20.50
N ASN A 437 3.88 10.80 20.33
CA ASN A 437 3.02 11.58 19.44
C ASN A 437 3.46 11.59 17.97
N SER A 438 4.15 10.53 17.53
CA SER A 438 4.54 10.29 16.14
C SER A 438 3.79 9.07 15.62
N ASP A 439 3.19 9.17 14.43
CA ASP A 439 2.49 8.05 13.81
C ASP A 439 3.51 7.09 13.14
N ARG A 440 4.50 7.64 12.42
CA ARG A 440 5.49 6.86 11.67
C ARG A 440 6.73 6.48 12.47
N TRP A 441 7.17 7.34 13.39
CA TRP A 441 8.39 7.16 14.21
C TRP A 441 8.09 6.93 15.70
N GLY A 442 6.83 6.57 16.03
CA GLY A 442 6.41 6.08 17.34
C GLY A 442 6.73 4.60 17.59
N ASP A 443 6.32 4.07 18.74
CA ASP A 443 6.47 2.65 19.08
C ASP A 443 5.34 1.80 18.47
N PRO A 444 5.61 0.95 17.46
CA PRO A 444 4.58 0.10 16.85
C PRO A 444 4.04 -0.95 17.83
N ARG A 445 4.78 -1.30 18.89
CA ARG A 445 4.37 -2.34 19.85
C ARG A 445 3.17 -1.92 20.69
N GLN A 446 2.97 -0.62 20.84
CA GLN A 446 1.77 -0.05 21.49
C GLN A 446 0.51 -0.25 20.64
N LYS A 447 0.68 -0.46 19.33
CA LYS A 447 -0.40 -0.71 18.38
C LYS A 447 -0.80 -2.19 18.30
N PHE A 448 -0.03 -3.10 18.89
CA PHE A 448 -0.40 -4.52 18.92
C PHE A 448 -1.57 -4.76 19.87
N LEU A 449 -2.28 -5.88 19.69
CA LEU A 449 -3.21 -6.37 20.68
C LEU A 449 -2.47 -6.66 22.00
N GLN A 450 -3.00 -6.20 23.12
CA GLN A 450 -2.34 -6.27 24.43
C GLN A 450 -3.25 -6.89 25.51
N GLY A 451 -2.62 -7.53 26.50
CA GLY A 451 -3.28 -8.00 27.72
C GLY A 451 -4.56 -8.81 27.47
N LYS A 452 -5.67 -8.39 28.09
CA LYS A 452 -6.96 -9.10 28.02
C LYS A 452 -7.53 -9.16 26.60
N GLU A 453 -7.25 -8.15 25.77
CA GLU A 453 -7.75 -8.10 24.39
C GLU A 453 -7.11 -9.18 23.53
N TRP A 454 -5.78 -9.36 23.64
CA TRP A 454 -5.09 -10.45 22.97
C TRP A 454 -5.61 -11.81 23.45
N GLN A 455 -5.72 -12.01 24.76
CA GLN A 455 -6.19 -13.29 25.32
C GLN A 455 -7.60 -13.66 24.84
N ALA A 456 -8.49 -12.67 24.69
CA ALA A 456 -9.84 -12.90 24.18
C ALA A 456 -9.87 -13.26 22.68
N GLN A 457 -8.96 -12.68 21.88
CA GLN A 457 -8.93 -12.87 20.42
C GLN A 457 -8.04 -14.04 19.98
N ARG A 458 -7.11 -14.50 20.81
CA ARG A 458 -6.06 -15.48 20.51
C ARG A 458 -6.55 -16.69 19.71
N ILE A 459 -7.55 -17.40 20.24
CA ILE A 459 -8.07 -18.63 19.61
C ILE A 459 -8.74 -18.31 18.27
N ALA A 460 -9.49 -17.21 18.20
CA ALA A 460 -10.18 -16.78 16.99
C ALA A 460 -9.18 -16.40 15.90
N VAL A 461 -8.11 -15.69 16.25
CA VAL A 461 -7.02 -15.31 15.35
C VAL A 461 -6.31 -16.55 14.81
N CYS A 462 -5.83 -17.45 15.67
CA CYS A 462 -5.16 -18.67 15.22
C CYS A 462 -6.05 -19.48 14.25
N ARG A 463 -7.34 -19.66 14.60
CA ARG A 463 -8.29 -20.36 13.73
C ARG A 463 -8.52 -19.65 12.39
N ALA A 464 -8.70 -18.34 12.41
CA ALA A 464 -8.94 -17.54 11.19
C ALA A 464 -7.74 -17.55 10.24
N LEU A 465 -6.52 -17.68 10.78
CA LEU A 465 -5.28 -17.75 10.01
C LEU A 465 -4.86 -19.20 9.66
N GLY A 466 -5.61 -20.21 10.10
CA GLY A 466 -5.31 -21.62 9.83
C GLY A 466 -4.18 -22.21 10.67
N HIS A 467 -3.81 -21.57 11.79
CA HIS A 467 -2.65 -21.92 12.61
C HIS A 467 -3.04 -22.59 13.93
N PRO A 468 -2.24 -23.53 14.46
CA PRO A 468 -2.48 -24.12 15.77
C PRO A 468 -2.20 -23.10 16.90
N THR A 469 -2.92 -23.26 18.01
CA THR A 469 -2.72 -22.43 19.20
C THR A 469 -1.46 -22.77 19.98
N ASP A 470 -0.88 -23.95 19.74
CA ASP A 470 0.32 -24.45 20.40
C ASP A 470 1.51 -24.40 19.43
N GLY A 471 2.61 -23.79 19.87
CA GLY A 471 3.80 -23.60 19.04
C GLY A 471 4.56 -24.89 18.76
N GLY A 472 4.55 -25.85 19.69
CA GLY A 472 5.19 -27.15 19.50
C GLY A 472 4.52 -27.95 18.38
N ASN A 473 3.19 -27.92 18.30
CA ASN A 473 2.44 -28.52 17.20
C ASN A 473 2.71 -27.82 15.86
N ALA A 474 2.80 -26.48 15.83
CA ALA A 474 3.15 -25.74 14.61
C ALA A 474 4.52 -26.13 14.06
N VAL A 475 5.51 -26.20 14.95
CA VAL A 475 6.89 -26.57 14.61
C VAL A 475 6.98 -27.99 14.07
N LYS A 476 6.26 -28.94 14.69
CA LYS A 476 6.20 -30.32 14.19
C LYS A 476 5.60 -30.39 12.79
N GLN A 477 4.48 -29.69 12.55
CA GLN A 477 3.85 -29.63 11.24
C GLN A 477 4.80 -29.07 10.17
N LEU A 478 5.44 -27.93 10.43
CA LEU A 478 6.41 -27.32 9.53
C LEU A 478 7.61 -28.23 9.23
N ALA A 479 8.13 -28.93 10.25
CA ALA A 479 9.26 -29.83 10.09
C ALA A 479 8.89 -31.06 9.24
N THR A 480 7.71 -31.65 9.48
CA THR A 480 7.20 -32.78 8.71
C THR A 480 6.94 -32.39 7.25
N GLU A 481 6.25 -31.28 7.01
CA GLU A 481 5.94 -30.79 5.66
C GLU A 481 7.22 -30.54 4.84
N LEU A 482 8.22 -29.89 5.45
CA LEU A 482 9.52 -29.65 4.81
C LEU A 482 10.22 -30.96 4.43
N ASP A 483 10.28 -31.92 5.35
CA ASP A 483 10.94 -33.20 5.14
C ASP A 483 10.25 -34.07 4.07
N GLU A 484 8.92 -34.13 4.10
CA GLU A 484 8.12 -34.86 3.11
C GLU A 484 8.23 -34.24 1.71
N THR A 485 8.22 -32.91 1.62
CA THR A 485 8.38 -32.20 0.33
C THR A 485 9.77 -32.47 -0.25
N TRP A 486 10.81 -32.41 0.57
CA TRP A 486 12.17 -32.77 0.15
C TRP A 486 12.24 -34.18 -0.43
N LYS A 487 11.71 -35.18 0.30
CA LYS A 487 11.69 -36.58 -0.14
C LYS A 487 10.91 -36.76 -1.45
N THR A 488 9.79 -36.06 -1.59
CA THR A 488 8.95 -36.11 -2.79
C THR A 488 9.69 -35.57 -4.00
N VAL A 489 10.27 -34.37 -3.90
CA VAL A 489 11.01 -33.75 -5.01
C VAL A 489 12.27 -34.55 -5.34
N ALA A 490 13.00 -35.04 -4.34
CA ALA A 490 14.16 -35.90 -4.56
C ALA A 490 13.81 -37.19 -5.32
N SER A 491 12.66 -37.81 -5.02
CA SER A 491 12.20 -39.03 -5.71
C SER A 491 11.83 -38.82 -7.18
N ARG A 492 11.50 -37.58 -7.57
CA ARG A 492 11.11 -37.20 -8.94
C ARG A 492 12.23 -36.53 -9.72
N PHE A 493 13.32 -36.15 -9.06
CA PHE A 493 14.35 -35.30 -9.64
C PHE A 493 14.99 -35.92 -10.90
N GLU A 494 15.24 -37.24 -10.91
CA GLU A 494 15.81 -37.93 -12.08
C GLU A 494 14.91 -37.88 -13.32
N LEU A 495 13.60 -37.68 -13.15
CA LEU A 495 12.62 -37.54 -14.24
C LEU A 495 12.50 -36.10 -14.74
N ASN A 496 13.08 -35.13 -14.03
CA ASN A 496 12.94 -33.71 -14.32
C ASN A 496 14.07 -33.21 -15.23
N ALA A 497 13.84 -33.24 -16.55
CA ALA A 497 14.79 -32.75 -17.53
C ALA A 497 15.00 -31.22 -17.51
N ALA A 498 14.10 -30.47 -16.84
CA ALA A 498 14.14 -29.01 -16.80
C ALA A 498 15.12 -28.45 -15.75
N VAL A 499 15.63 -29.30 -14.84
CA VAL A 499 16.48 -28.87 -13.74
C VAL A 499 17.73 -29.76 -13.66
N SER A 500 18.90 -29.16 -13.52
CA SER A 500 20.16 -29.88 -13.35
C SER A 500 21.02 -29.26 -12.24
N ILE A 501 21.92 -30.06 -11.66
CA ILE A 501 22.85 -29.61 -10.62
C ILE A 501 24.18 -29.23 -11.28
N CYS A 502 24.64 -28.01 -11.03
CA CYS A 502 25.94 -27.49 -11.47
C CYS A 502 26.92 -27.44 -10.29
N HIS A 503 28.08 -28.08 -10.45
CA HIS A 503 29.16 -28.15 -9.46
C HIS A 503 30.35 -27.22 -9.77
N GLN A 504 30.20 -26.28 -10.70
CA GLN A 504 31.31 -25.38 -11.10
C GLN A 504 31.63 -24.28 -10.08
N GLY A 505 30.79 -24.10 -9.05
CA GLY A 505 30.98 -23.14 -7.96
C GLY A 505 31.57 -23.75 -6.68
N LYS A 506 31.78 -22.91 -5.66
CA LYS A 506 32.19 -23.36 -4.31
C LYS A 506 31.19 -24.33 -3.68
N TYR A 507 29.92 -24.24 -4.07
CA TYR A 507 28.82 -25.09 -3.65
C TYR A 507 28.01 -25.51 -4.88
N PRO A 508 27.33 -26.67 -4.86
CA PRO A 508 26.38 -27.03 -5.90
C PRO A 508 25.25 -26.01 -5.98
N SER A 509 24.80 -25.76 -7.20
CA SER A 509 23.73 -24.82 -7.54
C SER A 509 22.79 -25.45 -8.57
N LEU A 510 21.54 -25.02 -8.61
CA LEU A 510 20.57 -25.51 -9.59
C LEU A 510 20.62 -24.65 -10.85
N THR A 511 20.59 -25.30 -12.01
CA THR A 511 20.30 -24.64 -13.29
C THR A 511 18.90 -25.02 -13.71
N ILE A 512 18.05 -24.02 -13.92
CA ILE A 512 16.66 -24.20 -14.32
C ILE A 512 16.54 -23.76 -15.78
N SER A 513 16.05 -24.63 -16.66
CA SER A 513 15.81 -24.28 -18.06
C SER A 513 14.81 -23.13 -18.18
N SER A 514 15.02 -22.28 -19.18
CA SER A 514 14.07 -21.22 -19.49
C SER A 514 12.79 -21.82 -20.03
N LEU A 515 11.64 -21.29 -19.61
CA LEU A 515 10.35 -21.69 -20.18
C LEU A 515 10.29 -21.25 -21.64
N GLU A 516 9.97 -22.18 -22.53
CA GLU A 516 9.70 -21.87 -23.92
C GLU A 516 8.43 -21.02 -24.05
N LYS A 517 8.36 -20.20 -25.10
CA LYS A 517 7.16 -19.42 -25.38
C LYS A 517 6.02 -20.40 -25.74
N LEU A 518 4.86 -20.22 -25.11
CA LEU A 518 3.65 -20.95 -25.48
C LEU A 518 3.35 -20.75 -26.96
N GLU A 519 3.11 -21.85 -27.67
CA GLU A 519 2.65 -21.82 -29.05
C GLU A 519 1.30 -21.08 -29.12
N GLU A 520 1.17 -20.19 -30.09
CA GLU A 520 -0.07 -19.50 -30.39
C GLU A 520 -0.69 -20.18 -31.61
N PRO A 521 -1.63 -21.13 -31.43
CA PRO A 521 -2.20 -21.88 -32.53
C PRO A 521 -3.02 -20.96 -33.45
N GLN A 522 -3.11 -21.30 -34.73
CA GLN A 522 -3.81 -20.47 -35.73
C GLN A 522 -5.25 -20.09 -35.34
N PRO A 523 -6.08 -20.99 -34.75
CA PRO A 523 -7.41 -20.62 -34.27
C PRO A 523 -7.41 -19.50 -33.21
N LEU A 524 -6.43 -19.48 -32.29
CA LEU A 524 -6.30 -18.39 -31.30
C LEU A 524 -5.98 -17.05 -31.95
N ILE A 525 -5.06 -17.05 -32.92
CA ILE A 525 -4.65 -15.84 -33.65
C ILE A 525 -5.85 -15.27 -34.41
N LEU A 526 -6.60 -16.12 -35.11
CA LEU A 526 -7.81 -15.75 -35.82
C LEU A 526 -8.88 -15.18 -34.87
N LEU A 527 -9.15 -15.87 -33.76
CA LEU A 527 -10.11 -15.42 -32.74
C LEU A 527 -9.72 -14.04 -32.19
N ASN A 528 -8.45 -13.84 -31.80
CA ASN A 528 -7.96 -12.56 -31.32
C ASN A 528 -8.16 -11.45 -32.37
N SER A 529 -7.86 -11.73 -33.63
CA SER A 529 -8.04 -10.75 -34.71
C SER A 529 -9.52 -10.39 -34.89
N ARG A 530 -10.41 -11.39 -34.84
CA ARG A 530 -11.84 -11.24 -35.09
C ARG A 530 -12.51 -10.45 -33.97
N VAL A 531 -12.22 -10.79 -32.71
CA VAL A 531 -12.68 -10.03 -31.55
C VAL A 531 -12.21 -8.58 -31.64
N ARG A 532 -10.92 -8.34 -31.95
CA ARG A 532 -10.38 -6.97 -32.10
C ARG A 532 -11.06 -6.16 -33.19
N GLN A 533 -11.44 -6.79 -34.31
CA GLN A 533 -12.13 -6.11 -35.41
C GLN A 533 -13.56 -5.72 -35.04
N LEU A 534 -14.24 -6.54 -34.23
CA LEU A 534 -15.62 -6.33 -33.80
C LEU A 534 -15.77 -5.29 -32.68
N VAL A 535 -14.75 -5.08 -31.85
CA VAL A 535 -14.78 -4.08 -30.78
C VAL A 535 -14.86 -2.67 -31.39
N PRO A 536 -15.87 -1.84 -31.01
CA PRO A 536 -16.06 -0.53 -31.61
C PRO A 536 -15.00 0.50 -31.16
N PRO A 537 -14.68 1.50 -32.00
CA PRO A 537 -13.85 2.63 -31.57
C PRO A 537 -14.60 3.49 -30.54
N VAL A 538 -13.86 4.04 -29.57
CA VAL A 538 -14.46 4.86 -28.50
C VAL A 538 -13.50 5.95 -28.01
N ASP A 539 -14.02 7.12 -27.67
CA ASP A 539 -13.26 8.16 -26.95
C ASP A 539 -13.17 7.79 -25.46
N LEU A 540 -12.01 7.99 -24.83
CA LEU A 540 -11.84 7.69 -23.39
C LEU A 540 -12.85 8.45 -22.52
N THR A 541 -13.27 9.64 -22.95
CA THR A 541 -14.32 10.44 -22.28
C THR A 541 -15.67 9.74 -22.26
N GLU A 542 -16.11 9.23 -23.40
CA GLU A 542 -17.36 8.49 -23.52
C GLU A 542 -17.28 7.14 -22.81
N LEU A 543 -16.14 6.44 -22.90
CA LEU A 543 -15.90 5.18 -22.20
C LEU A 543 -16.15 5.33 -20.70
N LEU A 544 -15.62 6.37 -20.06
CA LEU A 544 -15.82 6.59 -18.62
C LEU A 544 -17.28 6.87 -18.27
N LEU A 545 -17.99 7.65 -19.09
CA LEU A 545 -19.42 7.91 -18.87
C LEU A 545 -20.24 6.61 -19.04
N GLU A 546 -19.87 5.77 -20.00
CA GLU A 546 -20.57 4.52 -20.27
C GLU A 546 -20.38 3.53 -19.12
N ILE A 547 -19.15 3.41 -18.61
CA ILE A 547 -18.85 2.60 -17.43
C ILE A 547 -19.55 3.15 -16.19
N ASP A 548 -19.65 4.47 -16.03
CA ASP A 548 -20.44 5.07 -14.95
C ASP A 548 -21.94 4.75 -15.07
N ALA A 549 -22.52 4.80 -16.27
CA ALA A 549 -23.93 4.44 -16.48
C ALA A 549 -24.23 2.99 -16.06
N ARG A 550 -23.28 2.07 -16.28
CA ARG A 550 -23.40 0.64 -15.93
C ARG A 550 -23.16 0.35 -14.46
N THR A 551 -22.12 0.96 -13.88
CA THR A 551 -21.63 0.60 -12.54
C THR A 551 -22.05 1.59 -11.45
N GLY A 552 -22.37 2.82 -11.83
CA GLY A 552 -22.61 3.93 -10.92
C GLY A 552 -21.39 4.33 -10.10
N PHE A 553 -20.15 4.02 -10.54
CA PHE A 553 -18.96 4.25 -9.73
C PHE A 553 -18.78 5.72 -9.30
N THR A 554 -19.31 6.69 -10.07
CA THR A 554 -19.22 8.11 -9.69
C THR A 554 -20.00 8.43 -8.42
N ARG A 555 -20.99 7.60 -8.05
CA ARG A 555 -21.77 7.74 -6.80
C ARG A 555 -20.92 7.50 -5.55
N GLU A 556 -19.77 6.83 -5.69
CA GLU A 556 -18.84 6.60 -4.58
C GLU A 556 -18.02 7.85 -4.22
N PHE A 557 -17.96 8.84 -5.11
CA PHE A 557 -17.36 10.13 -4.81
C PHE A 557 -18.33 10.97 -3.98
N THR A 558 -18.21 10.83 -2.65
CA THR A 558 -19.00 11.62 -1.70
C THR A 558 -18.33 12.97 -1.42
N HIS A 559 -19.11 14.00 -1.13
CA HIS A 559 -18.55 15.30 -0.74
C HIS A 559 -17.82 15.20 0.60
N VAL A 560 -16.70 15.88 0.75
CA VAL A 560 -15.83 15.82 1.94
C VAL A 560 -16.49 16.32 3.23
N SER A 561 -17.47 17.24 3.13
CA SER A 561 -18.31 17.63 4.26
C SER A 561 -19.54 16.75 4.48
N GLU A 562 -19.71 15.71 3.65
CA GLU A 562 -20.72 14.67 3.73
C GLU A 562 -22.19 15.13 3.74
N SER A 563 -22.39 16.42 3.51
CA SER A 563 -23.67 17.07 3.22
C SER A 563 -24.10 16.62 1.82
N GLU A 564 -25.41 16.41 1.58
CA GLU A 564 -25.94 16.21 0.23
C GLU A 564 -25.78 17.52 -0.59
N ALA A 565 -24.55 17.85 -0.97
CA ALA A 565 -24.26 18.90 -1.93
C ALA A 565 -24.75 18.38 -3.29
N ARG A 566 -26.02 18.63 -3.58
CA ARG A 566 -26.63 18.30 -4.87
C ARG A 566 -26.10 19.29 -5.88
N ALA A 567 -25.38 18.78 -6.86
CA ALA A 567 -24.99 19.57 -7.99
C ALA A 567 -25.31 18.79 -9.27
N GLN A 568 -25.97 19.49 -10.20
CA GLN A 568 -26.36 18.93 -11.47
C GLN A 568 -25.13 18.45 -12.26
N ASP A 569 -25.29 17.35 -12.98
CA ASP A 569 -24.28 16.73 -13.86
C ASP A 569 -22.92 16.53 -13.17
N LEU A 570 -22.93 16.17 -11.89
CA LEU A 570 -21.72 15.94 -11.11
C LEU A 570 -20.86 14.81 -11.68
N ASN A 571 -21.48 13.75 -12.23
CA ASN A 571 -20.78 12.66 -12.89
C ASN A 571 -19.92 13.15 -14.08
N ILE A 572 -20.42 14.09 -14.88
CA ILE A 572 -19.64 14.72 -15.97
C ILE A 572 -18.40 15.44 -15.39
N SER A 573 -18.59 16.25 -14.36
CA SER A 573 -17.47 16.94 -13.70
C SER A 573 -16.46 15.96 -13.09
N LEU A 574 -16.92 14.86 -12.49
CA LEU A 574 -16.07 13.83 -11.91
C LEU A 574 -15.25 13.11 -12.98
N CYS A 575 -15.87 12.64 -14.06
CA CYS A 575 -15.17 12.01 -15.18
C CYS A 575 -14.13 12.95 -15.78
N ALA A 576 -14.45 14.23 -15.93
CA ALA A 576 -13.48 15.23 -16.41
C ALA A 576 -12.27 15.37 -15.45
N VAL A 577 -12.50 15.47 -14.13
CA VAL A 577 -11.37 15.57 -13.18
C VAL A 577 -10.55 14.27 -13.16
N LEU A 578 -11.18 13.10 -13.24
CA LEU A 578 -10.50 11.81 -13.30
C LEU A 578 -9.59 11.72 -14.53
N LEU A 579 -10.08 12.16 -15.70
CA LEU A 579 -9.27 12.23 -16.91
C LEU A 579 -8.12 13.23 -16.79
N ALA A 580 -8.36 14.41 -16.22
CA ALA A 580 -7.32 15.41 -16.02
C ALA A 580 -6.13 14.87 -15.22
N GLU A 581 -6.42 14.09 -14.16
CA GLU A 581 -5.41 13.47 -13.31
C GLU A 581 -4.78 12.24 -13.98
N ALA A 582 -5.58 11.28 -14.47
CA ALA A 582 -5.11 10.04 -15.07
C ALA A 582 -4.29 10.29 -16.34
N CYS A 583 -4.73 11.20 -17.22
CA CYS A 583 -4.00 11.55 -18.44
C CYS A 583 -2.86 12.55 -18.19
N ASN A 584 -2.72 13.09 -16.98
CA ASN A 584 -1.70 14.07 -16.61
C ASN A 584 -1.73 15.36 -17.47
N ILE A 585 -2.93 15.78 -17.89
CA ILE A 585 -3.14 16.93 -18.80
C ILE A 585 -3.61 18.20 -18.08
N GLY A 586 -4.02 18.09 -16.81
CA GLY A 586 -4.61 19.20 -16.07
C GLY A 586 -6.02 19.57 -16.55
N HIS A 587 -6.62 20.61 -15.99
CA HIS A 587 -8.02 20.96 -16.30
C HIS A 587 -8.18 21.70 -17.64
N GLU A 588 -7.13 22.38 -18.13
CA GLU A 588 -7.24 23.31 -19.26
C GLU A 588 -7.90 22.71 -20.51
N PRO A 589 -7.51 21.50 -20.96
CA PRO A 589 -8.09 20.90 -22.16
C PRO A 589 -9.57 20.52 -22.01
N LEU A 590 -10.08 20.45 -20.79
CA LEU A 590 -11.43 19.97 -20.46
C LEU A 590 -12.40 21.12 -20.16
N ILE A 591 -11.92 22.36 -20.09
CA ILE A 591 -12.76 23.52 -19.77
C ILE A 591 -13.68 23.84 -20.95
N LYS A 592 -14.99 23.91 -20.67
CA LYS A 592 -16.00 24.40 -21.62
C LYS A 592 -16.84 25.48 -20.93
N HIS A 593 -16.68 26.74 -21.34
CA HIS A 593 -17.36 27.87 -20.70
C HIS A 593 -18.88 27.82 -20.85
N SER A 594 -19.39 27.20 -21.92
CA SER A 594 -20.81 27.03 -22.18
C SER A 594 -21.47 25.90 -21.37
N ILE A 595 -20.69 25.04 -20.71
CA ILE A 595 -21.21 23.87 -19.97
C ILE A 595 -20.90 24.07 -18.48
N PRO A 596 -21.92 24.33 -17.62
CA PRO A 596 -21.72 24.58 -16.19
C PRO A 596 -20.87 23.51 -15.48
N ALA A 597 -21.08 22.24 -15.84
CA ALA A 597 -20.35 21.08 -15.32
C ALA A 597 -18.84 21.07 -15.64
N LEU A 598 -18.41 21.79 -16.67
CA LEU A 598 -17.03 21.79 -17.19
C LEU A 598 -16.35 23.17 -17.06
N THR A 599 -16.88 24.07 -16.23
CA THR A 599 -16.21 25.34 -15.95
C THR A 599 -14.97 25.13 -15.06
N ARG A 600 -13.96 26.00 -15.17
CA ARG A 600 -12.74 25.94 -14.33
C ARG A 600 -13.06 25.88 -12.83
N HIS A 601 -13.97 26.74 -12.39
CA HIS A 601 -14.40 26.79 -10.99
C HIS A 601 -15.02 25.47 -10.56
N ARG A 602 -15.91 24.90 -11.39
CA ARG A 602 -16.56 23.62 -11.13
C ARG A 602 -15.56 22.47 -11.02
N LEU A 603 -14.65 22.32 -11.97
CA LEU A 603 -13.66 21.23 -11.96
C LEU A 603 -12.71 21.36 -10.74
N SER A 604 -12.27 22.57 -10.42
CA SER A 604 -11.47 22.82 -9.21
C SER A 604 -12.22 22.48 -7.94
N TRP A 605 -13.51 22.82 -7.86
CA TRP A 605 -14.35 22.51 -6.71
C TRP A 605 -14.58 20.99 -6.57
N VAL A 606 -14.85 20.28 -7.66
CA VAL A 606 -15.02 18.82 -7.64
C VAL A 606 -13.73 18.14 -7.19
N LYS A 607 -12.60 18.51 -7.76
CA LYS A 607 -11.30 17.97 -7.35
C LYS A 607 -11.04 18.13 -5.85
N GLN A 608 -11.30 19.30 -5.28
CA GLN A 608 -11.02 19.60 -3.88
C GLN A 608 -11.97 18.88 -2.89
N ASN A 609 -13.22 18.64 -3.30
CA ASN A 609 -14.25 18.18 -2.38
C ASN A 609 -14.67 16.72 -2.60
N TYR A 610 -14.32 16.12 -3.72
CA TYR A 610 -14.76 14.78 -4.10
C TYR A 610 -13.61 13.81 -4.35
N ILE A 611 -12.54 14.23 -5.01
CA ILE A 611 -11.40 13.33 -5.32
C ILE A 611 -10.49 13.19 -4.10
N ARG A 612 -10.36 11.97 -3.61
CA ARG A 612 -9.46 11.56 -2.54
C ARG A 612 -9.20 10.06 -2.59
N ALA A 613 -8.11 9.61 -1.97
CA ALA A 613 -7.77 8.20 -1.83
C ALA A 613 -8.98 7.32 -1.44
N GLU A 614 -9.77 7.68 -0.44
CA GLU A 614 -10.90 6.85 0.00
C GLU A 614 -11.97 6.69 -1.08
N THR A 615 -12.33 7.76 -1.77
CA THR A 615 -13.35 7.70 -2.84
C THR A 615 -12.82 6.99 -4.08
N LEU A 616 -11.53 7.14 -4.37
CA LEU A 616 -10.88 6.44 -5.47
C LEU A 616 -10.86 4.93 -5.19
N VAL A 617 -10.45 4.51 -3.99
CA VAL A 617 -10.51 3.10 -3.55
C VAL A 617 -11.93 2.56 -3.61
N SER A 618 -12.91 3.34 -3.11
CA SER A 618 -14.33 2.98 -3.12
C SER A 618 -14.91 2.79 -4.53
N ALA A 619 -14.63 3.74 -5.42
CA ALA A 619 -15.03 3.68 -6.83
C ALA A 619 -14.32 2.52 -7.55
N ASN A 620 -13.06 2.28 -7.22
CA ASN A 620 -12.28 1.20 -7.81
C ASN A 620 -12.83 -0.17 -7.42
N ALA A 621 -13.23 -0.35 -6.15
CA ALA A 621 -13.91 -1.55 -5.69
C ALA A 621 -15.17 -1.84 -6.50
N ARG A 622 -16.00 -0.82 -6.79
CA ARG A 622 -17.18 -1.00 -7.66
C ARG A 622 -16.83 -1.55 -9.04
N LEU A 623 -15.76 -1.05 -9.66
CA LEU A 623 -15.35 -1.53 -10.99
C LEU A 623 -14.80 -2.95 -10.92
N VAL A 624 -13.99 -3.26 -9.90
CA VAL A 624 -13.41 -4.60 -9.69
C VAL A 624 -14.51 -5.62 -9.39
N ASP A 625 -15.45 -5.29 -8.51
CA ASP A 625 -16.56 -6.17 -8.16
C ASP A 625 -17.43 -6.44 -9.38
N PHE A 626 -17.75 -5.41 -10.17
CA PHE A 626 -18.51 -5.57 -11.41
C PHE A 626 -17.74 -6.44 -12.43
N GLN A 627 -16.43 -6.21 -12.60
CA GLN A 627 -15.58 -7.05 -13.47
C GLN A 627 -15.69 -8.53 -13.10
N SER A 628 -15.70 -8.84 -11.80
CA SER A 628 -15.76 -10.24 -11.31
C SER A 628 -17.08 -10.94 -11.62
N THR A 629 -18.14 -10.21 -11.97
CA THR A 629 -19.45 -10.78 -12.35
C THR A 629 -19.56 -11.16 -13.81
N LEU A 630 -18.57 -10.80 -14.65
CA LEU A 630 -18.60 -11.09 -16.08
C LEU A 630 -18.12 -12.51 -16.36
N GLU A 631 -18.84 -13.26 -17.20
CA GLU A 631 -18.51 -14.64 -17.58
C GLU A 631 -17.08 -14.73 -18.13
N LEU A 632 -16.68 -13.78 -18.98
CA LEU A 632 -15.34 -13.77 -19.54
C LEU A 632 -14.24 -13.59 -18.47
N SER A 633 -14.51 -12.86 -17.39
CA SER A 633 -13.55 -12.70 -16.28
C SER A 633 -13.30 -14.02 -15.56
N GLU A 634 -14.35 -14.80 -15.31
CA GLU A 634 -14.26 -16.10 -14.62
C GLU A 634 -13.41 -17.11 -15.41
N ARG A 635 -13.32 -16.96 -16.74
CA ARG A 635 -12.45 -17.79 -17.59
C ARG A 635 -10.96 -17.49 -17.41
N TRP A 636 -10.59 -16.31 -16.92
CA TRP A 636 -9.18 -15.96 -16.67
C TRP A 636 -8.66 -16.37 -15.30
N GLY A 637 -9.56 -16.45 -14.30
CA GLY A 637 -9.25 -16.83 -12.93
C GLY A 637 -10.38 -16.52 -11.95
N GLY A 638 -10.28 -17.08 -10.74
CA GLY A 638 -11.29 -16.97 -9.68
C GLY A 638 -11.16 -15.72 -8.80
N GLY A 639 -10.14 -14.88 -9.00
CA GLY A 639 -9.84 -13.76 -8.10
C GLY A 639 -8.98 -14.15 -6.89
N GLU A 640 -8.47 -15.39 -6.88
CA GLU A 640 -7.68 -15.98 -5.78
C GLU A 640 -6.17 -15.77 -5.98
N VAL A 641 -5.75 -15.44 -7.20
CA VAL A 641 -4.34 -15.18 -7.55
C VAL A 641 -4.16 -13.71 -7.90
N ALA A 642 -3.06 -13.13 -7.41
CA ALA A 642 -2.69 -11.76 -7.70
C ALA A 642 -1.20 -11.61 -8.04
N SER A 643 -0.83 -10.51 -8.68
CA SER A 643 0.55 -10.03 -8.78
C SER A 643 0.69 -8.63 -8.22
N ALA A 644 1.89 -8.29 -7.77
CA ALA A 644 2.26 -6.93 -7.39
C ALA A 644 3.59 -6.51 -8.02
N ASP A 645 3.54 -5.43 -8.82
CA ASP A 645 4.69 -4.84 -9.49
C ASP A 645 4.62 -3.30 -9.48
N GLY A 646 5.80 -2.67 -9.54
CA GLY A 646 5.99 -1.23 -9.49
C GLY A 646 6.01 -0.57 -10.87
N MET A 647 5.09 0.33 -11.14
CA MET A 647 5.21 1.26 -12.26
C MET A 647 6.07 2.47 -11.88
N ARG A 648 7.21 2.64 -12.56
CA ARG A 648 8.18 3.72 -12.25
C ARG A 648 7.90 5.01 -13.04
N PHE A 649 7.82 6.13 -12.33
CA PHE A 649 7.57 7.47 -12.88
C PHE A 649 8.67 8.47 -12.51
N VAL A 650 9.11 9.29 -13.47
CA VAL A 650 10.04 10.39 -13.22
C VAL A 650 9.31 11.54 -12.50
N THR A 651 9.96 12.12 -11.49
CA THR A 651 9.44 13.23 -10.70
C THR A 651 10.46 14.37 -10.72
N PRO A 652 10.33 15.33 -11.67
CA PRO A 652 11.30 16.42 -11.82
C PRO A 652 11.19 17.47 -10.70
N VAL A 653 10.05 17.51 -10.00
CA VAL A 653 9.85 18.40 -8.85
C VAL A 653 10.56 17.84 -7.61
N LYS A 654 11.10 18.74 -6.78
CA LYS A 654 11.69 18.35 -5.49
C LYS A 654 10.58 17.94 -4.53
N THR A 655 10.71 16.76 -3.95
CA THR A 655 9.82 16.15 -2.97
C THR A 655 10.62 15.16 -2.13
N LEU A 656 10.20 14.93 -0.88
CA LEU A 656 10.80 13.88 -0.05
C LEU A 656 10.47 12.48 -0.55
N ASN A 657 9.36 12.33 -1.27
CA ASN A 657 8.87 11.04 -1.73
C ASN A 657 9.53 10.56 -3.02
N SER A 658 10.40 11.34 -3.66
CA SER A 658 11.13 10.90 -4.85
C SER A 658 12.56 10.51 -4.52
N GLY A 659 13.06 9.44 -5.12
CA GLY A 659 14.39 8.88 -4.89
C GLY A 659 15.23 8.85 -6.18
N PRO A 660 16.57 8.96 -6.09
CA PRO A 660 17.42 8.73 -7.25
C PRO A 660 17.60 7.23 -7.48
N ASN A 661 17.46 6.78 -8.72
CA ASN A 661 17.80 5.41 -9.12
C ASN A 661 18.31 5.44 -10.56
N ARG A 662 19.61 5.13 -10.76
CA ARG A 662 20.25 5.26 -12.07
C ARG A 662 19.70 4.28 -13.11
N LYS A 663 19.22 3.11 -12.67
CA LYS A 663 18.60 2.10 -13.54
C LYS A 663 17.27 2.59 -14.11
N TYR A 664 16.42 3.19 -13.28
CA TYR A 664 15.04 3.54 -13.67
C TYR A 664 14.85 5.00 -14.07
N PHE A 665 15.64 5.93 -13.54
CA PHE A 665 15.45 7.38 -13.70
C PHE A 665 16.68 8.10 -14.28
N GLY A 666 17.74 7.37 -14.65
CA GLY A 666 18.98 7.96 -15.16
C GLY A 666 19.63 8.91 -14.15
N SER A 667 19.88 10.16 -14.55
CA SER A 667 20.37 11.22 -13.64
C SER A 667 19.27 11.86 -12.80
N GLY A 668 18.01 11.57 -13.10
CA GLY A 668 16.83 12.11 -12.43
C GLY A 668 16.46 11.38 -11.14
N ARG A 669 15.23 11.66 -10.69
CA ARG A 669 14.59 11.05 -9.53
C ARG A 669 13.17 10.65 -9.89
N GLY A 670 12.59 9.73 -9.13
CA GLY A 670 11.24 9.28 -9.39
C GLY A 670 10.57 8.61 -8.21
N ILE A 671 9.32 8.23 -8.45
CA ILE A 671 8.46 7.46 -7.56
C ILE A 671 8.09 6.14 -8.22
N THR A 672 7.74 5.16 -7.41
CA THR A 672 7.20 3.88 -7.84
C THR A 672 5.73 3.83 -7.43
N TRP A 673 4.83 3.62 -8.38
CA TRP A 673 3.44 3.26 -8.11
C TRP A 673 3.33 1.74 -8.08
N TYR A 674 3.25 1.18 -6.88
CA TYR A 674 3.21 -0.27 -6.68
C TYR A 674 1.77 -0.75 -6.78
N ASN A 675 1.47 -1.52 -7.81
CA ASN A 675 0.13 -1.85 -8.26
C ASN A 675 -0.15 -3.34 -8.08
N PHE A 676 -1.37 -3.67 -7.66
CA PHE A 676 -1.82 -5.03 -7.38
C PHE A 676 -2.89 -5.44 -8.39
N VAL A 677 -2.65 -6.54 -9.09
CA VAL A 677 -3.47 -6.98 -10.23
C VAL A 677 -3.95 -8.40 -10.00
N SER A 678 -5.25 -8.64 -10.13
CA SER A 678 -5.81 -9.99 -10.03
C SER A 678 -5.59 -10.79 -11.32
N ASP A 679 -5.76 -12.09 -11.23
CA ASP A 679 -5.86 -13.00 -12.37
C ASP A 679 -7.01 -12.67 -13.35
N GLN A 680 -7.99 -11.85 -12.91
CA GLN A 680 -9.06 -11.29 -13.74
C GLN A 680 -8.71 -9.93 -14.40
N TYR A 681 -7.43 -9.58 -14.49
CA TYR A 681 -6.89 -8.32 -15.08
C TYR A 681 -7.26 -7.01 -14.35
N SER A 682 -8.06 -7.08 -13.30
CA SER A 682 -8.47 -5.90 -12.52
C SER A 682 -7.37 -5.48 -11.53
N GLY A 683 -7.10 -4.17 -11.45
CA GLY A 683 -6.19 -3.63 -10.45
C GLY A 683 -6.95 -3.31 -9.16
N PHE A 684 -6.72 -4.04 -8.07
CA PHE A 684 -7.55 -3.90 -6.86
C PHE A 684 -6.95 -2.97 -5.79
N HIS A 685 -5.65 -2.70 -5.86
CA HIS A 685 -4.99 -1.80 -4.92
C HIS A 685 -3.74 -1.14 -5.55
N GLY A 686 -3.31 0.00 -5.01
CA GLY A 686 -2.09 0.65 -5.47
C GLY A 686 -1.52 1.67 -4.48
N ILE A 687 -0.20 1.66 -4.29
CA ILE A 687 0.51 2.45 -3.27
C ILE A 687 1.61 3.28 -3.93
N VAL A 688 1.78 4.54 -3.50
CA VAL A 688 2.90 5.38 -3.93
C VAL A 688 4.09 5.20 -2.99
N ILE A 689 5.19 4.68 -3.53
CA ILE A 689 6.41 4.38 -2.80
C ILE A 689 7.56 5.26 -3.33
N PRO A 690 8.43 5.78 -2.45
CA PRO A 690 9.69 6.39 -2.89
C PRO A 690 10.56 5.43 -3.69
N GLY A 691 11.06 5.87 -4.85
CA GLY A 691 11.82 5.02 -5.79
C GLY A 691 13.15 4.44 -5.28
N THR A 692 13.50 4.66 -4.01
CA THR A 692 14.65 4.08 -3.30
C THR A 692 14.31 2.95 -2.32
N LEU A 693 13.04 2.81 -1.92
CA LEU A 693 12.63 1.75 -0.99
C LEU A 693 12.42 0.43 -1.73
N ARG A 694 12.55 -0.68 -1.01
CA ARG A 694 12.26 -2.00 -1.57
C ARG A 694 10.75 -2.23 -1.61
N ASP A 695 10.26 -2.71 -2.74
CA ASP A 695 8.85 -3.04 -2.97
C ASP A 695 8.36 -4.11 -1.97
N SER A 696 9.26 -4.99 -1.50
CA SER A 696 8.99 -6.03 -0.49
C SER A 696 8.39 -5.53 0.82
N ILE A 697 8.56 -4.24 1.16
CA ILE A 697 8.03 -3.67 2.40
C ILE A 697 6.50 -3.50 2.32
N PHE A 698 5.97 -3.31 1.12
CA PHE A 698 4.59 -2.84 0.88
C PHE A 698 3.68 -3.93 0.31
N VAL A 699 4.22 -5.10 -0.06
CA VAL A 699 3.45 -6.18 -0.68
C VAL A 699 2.32 -6.72 0.21
N LEU A 700 2.52 -6.81 1.52
CA LEU A 700 1.48 -7.23 2.45
C LEU A 700 0.40 -6.16 2.67
N GLU A 701 0.78 -4.89 2.56
CA GLU A 701 -0.13 -3.76 2.81
C GLU A 701 -1.29 -3.78 1.81
N GLY A 702 -0.99 -4.02 0.52
CA GLY A 702 -2.04 -4.07 -0.50
C GLY A 702 -3.01 -5.25 -0.37
N LEU A 703 -2.59 -6.37 0.22
CA LEU A 703 -3.49 -7.51 0.47
C LEU A 703 -4.38 -7.29 1.71
N LEU A 704 -3.84 -6.65 2.75
CA LEU A 704 -4.56 -6.41 4.00
C LEU A 704 -5.51 -5.21 3.93
N GLU A 705 -5.22 -4.22 3.08
CA GLU A 705 -5.95 -2.94 3.03
C GLU A 705 -6.92 -2.81 1.84
N GLN A 706 -7.01 -3.83 0.97
CA GLN A 706 -7.94 -3.83 -0.15
C GLN A 706 -9.42 -3.84 0.32
N GLN A 707 -10.30 -3.27 -0.49
CA GLN A 707 -11.74 -3.11 -0.17
C GLN A 707 -12.67 -3.68 -1.26
N THR A 708 -12.15 -4.57 -2.10
CA THR A 708 -12.90 -5.22 -3.18
C THR A 708 -13.47 -6.56 -2.70
N GLY A 709 -14.38 -7.13 -3.48
CA GLY A 709 -14.93 -8.47 -3.28
C GLY A 709 -13.96 -9.60 -3.62
N LEU A 710 -12.75 -9.29 -4.10
CA LEU A 710 -11.72 -10.29 -4.38
C LEU A 710 -11.12 -10.82 -3.07
N ASN A 711 -10.71 -12.09 -3.09
CA ASN A 711 -10.03 -12.74 -1.98
C ASN A 711 -8.73 -13.42 -2.46
N PRO A 712 -7.71 -12.65 -2.86
CA PRO A 712 -6.44 -13.22 -3.28
C PRO A 712 -5.76 -13.93 -2.11
N VAL A 713 -5.43 -15.21 -2.31
CA VAL A 713 -4.71 -16.06 -1.35
C VAL A 713 -3.27 -16.31 -1.79
N GLU A 714 -2.97 -16.19 -3.08
CA GLU A 714 -1.62 -16.29 -3.65
C GLU A 714 -1.20 -14.97 -4.29
N ILE A 715 0.03 -14.51 -4.01
CA ILE A 715 0.60 -13.31 -4.64
C ILE A 715 1.95 -13.57 -5.28
N MET A 716 2.13 -13.01 -6.47
CA MET A 716 3.33 -13.14 -7.28
C MET A 716 4.03 -11.79 -7.42
N THR A 717 5.36 -11.77 -7.26
CA THR A 717 6.16 -10.54 -7.38
C THR A 717 7.47 -10.82 -8.13
N ASP A 718 8.16 -9.77 -8.55
CA ASP A 718 9.56 -9.88 -9.01
C ASP A 718 10.53 -10.22 -7.85
N THR A 719 11.73 -10.70 -8.20
CA THR A 719 12.81 -11.07 -7.27
C THR A 719 13.05 -10.05 -6.15
N GLY A 720 12.92 -8.76 -6.47
CA GLY A 720 13.14 -7.65 -5.53
C GLY A 720 12.22 -7.64 -4.31
N GLY A 721 11.14 -8.43 -4.34
CA GLY A 721 10.20 -8.65 -3.24
C GLY A 721 10.66 -9.68 -2.19
N SER A 722 11.68 -10.49 -2.47
CA SER A 722 11.96 -11.69 -1.69
C SER A 722 12.90 -11.47 -0.50
N SER A 723 12.47 -11.91 0.69
CA SER A 723 13.30 -12.08 1.88
C SER A 723 12.65 -13.07 2.83
N ASP A 724 13.44 -13.73 3.67
CA ASP A 724 12.93 -14.79 4.56
C ASP A 724 11.79 -14.25 5.45
N ILE A 725 11.92 -13.05 6.00
CA ILE A 725 10.87 -12.48 6.85
C ILE A 725 9.53 -12.27 6.10
N ILE A 726 9.58 -11.95 4.80
CA ILE A 726 8.38 -11.78 4.00
C ILE A 726 7.69 -13.13 3.80
N PHE A 727 8.45 -14.17 3.41
CA PHE A 727 7.91 -15.53 3.36
C PHE A 727 7.27 -15.95 4.70
N GLY A 728 7.92 -15.62 5.82
CA GLY A 728 7.40 -15.92 7.15
C GLY A 728 6.09 -15.20 7.45
N LEU A 729 6.01 -13.89 7.20
CA LEU A 729 4.80 -13.11 7.43
C LEU A 729 3.62 -13.52 6.53
N PHE A 730 3.88 -13.85 5.27
CA PHE A 730 2.86 -14.36 4.34
C PHE A 730 2.23 -15.64 4.88
N TRP A 731 3.06 -16.62 5.22
CA TRP A 731 2.59 -17.89 5.78
C TRP A 731 1.83 -17.68 7.10
N LEU A 732 2.36 -16.84 8.00
CA LEU A 732 1.71 -16.52 9.28
C LEU A 732 0.34 -15.84 9.11
N LEU A 733 0.11 -15.17 7.97
CA LEU A 733 -1.17 -14.54 7.63
C LEU A 733 -2.09 -15.44 6.78
N GLY A 734 -1.65 -16.66 6.44
CA GLY A 734 -2.41 -17.60 5.62
C GLY A 734 -2.36 -17.33 4.12
N TYR A 735 -1.33 -16.62 3.64
CA TYR A 735 -1.12 -16.29 2.23
C TYR A 735 0.07 -17.06 1.63
N GLN A 736 -0.04 -17.40 0.36
CA GLN A 736 1.05 -17.97 -0.43
C GLN A 736 1.85 -16.84 -1.13
N PHE A 737 3.17 -16.83 -0.92
CA PHE A 737 4.08 -15.87 -1.56
C PHE A 737 4.91 -16.57 -2.64
N SER A 738 4.73 -16.16 -3.89
CA SER A 738 5.26 -16.84 -5.07
C SER A 738 6.12 -15.91 -5.95
N PRO A 739 7.30 -15.45 -5.48
CA PRO A 739 8.13 -14.51 -6.20
C PRO A 739 8.91 -15.17 -7.34
N ARG A 740 8.97 -14.56 -8.53
CA ARG A 740 9.87 -15.00 -9.61
C ARG A 740 11.32 -14.71 -9.20
N LEU A 741 12.04 -15.73 -8.72
CA LEU A 741 13.42 -15.59 -8.26
C LEU A 741 14.41 -15.76 -9.42
N ALA A 742 15.05 -14.66 -9.83
CA ALA A 742 16.08 -14.68 -10.88
C ALA A 742 17.28 -15.59 -10.52
N ASP A 743 17.66 -15.61 -9.24
CA ASP A 743 18.81 -16.38 -8.73
C ASP A 743 18.36 -17.64 -7.94
N ALA A 744 17.22 -18.24 -8.32
CA ALA A 744 16.69 -19.44 -7.64
C ALA A 744 17.74 -20.56 -7.53
N GLY A 745 18.61 -20.66 -8.53
CA GLY A 745 19.69 -21.63 -8.62
C GLY A 745 20.76 -21.53 -7.53
N GLU A 746 21.02 -20.31 -7.04
CA GLU A 746 22.04 -20.04 -6.02
C GLU A 746 21.46 -19.95 -4.60
N ALA A 747 20.14 -20.12 -4.47
CA ALA A 747 19.45 -20.01 -3.20
C ALA A 747 19.96 -21.02 -2.16
N VAL A 748 19.88 -20.63 -0.89
CA VAL A 748 20.18 -21.52 0.24
C VAL A 748 18.89 -22.26 0.59
N PHE A 749 18.91 -23.58 0.47
CA PHE A 749 17.82 -24.45 0.93
C PHE A 749 18.09 -24.89 2.37
N TRP A 750 17.00 -25.12 3.12
CA TRP A 750 17.05 -25.43 4.54
C TRP A 750 16.45 -26.81 4.83
N ARG A 751 16.98 -27.48 5.85
CA ARG A 751 16.43 -28.72 6.42
C ARG A 751 15.99 -28.51 7.86
N ALA A 752 15.02 -29.32 8.32
CA ALA A 752 14.54 -29.28 9.70
C ALA A 752 15.44 -30.10 10.65
N ASP A 753 15.92 -31.26 10.18
CA ASP A 753 16.86 -32.11 10.91
C ASP A 753 18.23 -32.09 10.22
N LYS A 754 19.28 -31.84 11.00
CA LYS A 754 20.67 -31.85 10.54
C LYS A 754 21.10 -33.22 9.99
N ASN A 755 20.49 -34.30 10.46
CA ASN A 755 20.82 -35.67 10.07
C ASN A 755 19.96 -36.20 8.91
N ALA A 756 18.95 -35.44 8.46
CA ALA A 756 18.15 -35.83 7.31
C ALA A 756 19.03 -35.91 6.05
N ASN A 757 18.74 -36.84 5.14
CA ASN A 757 19.45 -37.01 3.88
C ASN A 757 18.44 -37.06 2.72
N TYR A 758 18.65 -36.21 1.72
CA TYR A 758 17.75 -36.04 0.57
C TYR A 758 18.33 -36.57 -0.76
N GLY A 759 19.25 -37.52 -0.68
CA GLY A 759 19.83 -38.20 -1.85
C GLY A 759 20.56 -37.23 -2.77
N VAL A 760 20.18 -37.21 -4.05
CA VAL A 760 20.81 -36.35 -5.08
C VAL A 760 20.74 -34.85 -4.77
N LEU A 761 19.81 -34.43 -3.91
CA LEU A 761 19.65 -33.03 -3.53
C LEU A 761 20.27 -32.67 -2.18
N ASP A 762 20.89 -33.63 -1.47
CA ASP A 762 21.37 -33.42 -0.10
C ASP A 762 22.37 -32.25 0.01
N GLU A 763 23.26 -32.11 -0.96
CA GLU A 763 24.27 -31.04 -0.95
C GLU A 763 23.68 -29.63 -1.12
N LEU A 764 22.42 -29.50 -1.58
CA LEU A 764 21.71 -28.22 -1.71
C LEU A 764 21.16 -27.73 -0.35
N ALA A 765 20.81 -28.66 0.54
CA ALA A 765 20.22 -28.41 1.85
C ALA A 765 21.28 -27.95 2.88
N ARG A 766 21.93 -26.82 2.61
CA ARG A 766 23.09 -26.31 3.38
C ARG A 766 22.73 -25.65 4.71
N GLY A 767 21.49 -25.19 4.87
CA GLY A 767 21.00 -24.56 6.09
C GLY A 767 20.22 -25.54 6.97
N CYS A 768 20.23 -25.32 8.29
CA CYS A 768 19.36 -26.02 9.24
C CYS A 768 18.55 -25.00 10.04
N VAL A 769 17.24 -25.18 10.12
CA VAL A 769 16.31 -24.22 10.74
C VAL A 769 16.38 -24.34 12.26
N GLU A 770 16.40 -23.20 12.96
CA GLU A 770 16.37 -23.18 14.43
C GLU A 770 14.93 -23.20 14.96
N LEU A 771 14.29 -24.38 14.93
CA LEU A 771 12.89 -24.59 15.30
C LEU A 771 12.53 -24.12 16.72
N SER A 772 13.46 -24.16 17.67
CA SER A 772 13.24 -23.70 19.04
C SER A 772 12.92 -22.20 19.13
N LYS A 773 13.44 -21.38 18.21
CA LYS A 773 13.11 -19.95 18.13
C LYS A 773 11.66 -19.73 17.73
N ILE A 774 11.15 -20.55 16.81
CA ILE A 774 9.75 -20.52 16.35
C ILE A 774 8.83 -20.87 17.53
N GLU A 775 9.12 -21.96 18.23
CA GLU A 775 8.33 -22.43 19.37
C GLU A 775 8.27 -21.39 20.49
N THR A 776 9.43 -20.83 20.88
CA THR A 776 9.53 -19.87 21.98
C THR A 776 8.80 -18.55 21.71
N GLN A 777 8.73 -18.11 20.44
CA GLN A 777 8.13 -16.84 20.03
C GLN A 777 6.75 -17.02 19.37
N TRP A 778 6.15 -18.22 19.43
CA TRP A 778 4.91 -18.52 18.71
C TRP A 778 3.76 -17.59 19.07
N ASP A 779 3.54 -17.37 20.37
CA ASP A 779 2.44 -16.50 20.83
C ASP A 779 2.60 -15.07 20.34
N GLU A 780 3.84 -14.56 20.35
CA GLU A 780 4.16 -13.21 19.88
C GLU A 780 4.00 -13.09 18.35
N MET A 781 4.38 -14.12 17.59
CA MET A 781 4.12 -14.15 16.15
C MET A 781 2.61 -14.15 15.85
N MET A 782 1.82 -14.94 16.55
CA MET A 782 0.36 -14.96 16.41
C MET A 782 -0.28 -13.63 16.81
N ARG A 783 0.24 -12.98 17.85
CA ARG A 783 -0.20 -11.64 18.29
C ARG A 783 0.05 -10.59 17.23
N VAL A 784 1.23 -10.63 16.59
CA VAL A 784 1.59 -9.75 15.48
C VAL A 784 0.70 -9.99 14.26
N SER A 785 0.51 -11.25 13.86
CA SER A 785 -0.37 -11.60 12.74
C SER A 785 -1.82 -11.20 12.97
N GLY A 786 -2.34 -11.40 14.19
CA GLY A 786 -3.67 -10.92 14.58
C GLY A 786 -3.78 -9.40 14.54
N SER A 787 -2.74 -8.69 15.00
CA SER A 787 -2.69 -7.23 14.99
C SER A 787 -2.69 -6.68 13.56
N LEU A 788 -1.97 -7.33 12.63
CA LEU A 788 -1.98 -7.02 11.19
C LEU A 788 -3.34 -7.33 10.57
N LYS A 789 -3.92 -8.51 10.81
CA LYS A 789 -5.21 -8.93 10.25
C LYS A 789 -6.36 -8.02 10.70
N LEU A 790 -6.29 -7.51 11.93
CA LEU A 790 -7.28 -6.57 12.48
C LEU A 790 -6.98 -5.10 12.17
N GLY A 791 -5.89 -4.79 11.45
CA GLY A 791 -5.54 -3.43 11.03
C GLY A 791 -5.14 -2.49 12.17
N THR A 792 -4.73 -3.04 13.31
CA THR A 792 -4.25 -2.24 14.46
C THR A 792 -2.86 -1.65 14.20
N VAL A 793 -2.05 -2.30 13.36
CA VAL A 793 -0.74 -1.84 12.89
C VAL A 793 -0.63 -2.04 11.37
N HIS A 794 0.01 -1.09 10.68
CA HIS A 794 0.25 -1.18 9.23
C HIS A 794 1.42 -2.13 8.93
N ALA A 795 1.29 -2.92 7.85
CA ALA A 795 2.31 -3.90 7.47
C ALA A 795 3.66 -3.24 7.14
N SER A 796 3.69 -2.13 6.39
CA SER A 796 4.92 -1.44 6.03
C SER A 796 5.66 -0.83 7.23
N GLU A 797 4.93 -0.40 8.25
CA GLU A 797 5.50 0.09 9.51
C GLU A 797 6.21 -1.04 10.27
N LEU A 798 5.54 -2.19 10.42
CA LEU A 798 6.10 -3.37 11.06
C LEU A 798 7.30 -3.91 10.28
N VAL A 799 7.12 -4.21 9.00
CA VAL A 799 8.16 -4.77 8.12
C VAL A 799 9.37 -3.83 8.06
N GLY A 800 9.14 -2.50 8.01
CA GLY A 800 10.19 -1.50 8.06
C GLY A 800 11.02 -1.54 9.33
N SER A 801 10.40 -1.84 10.48
CA SER A 801 11.10 -2.00 11.76
C SER A 801 11.90 -3.30 11.86
N LEU A 802 11.40 -4.38 11.25
CA LEU A 802 12.02 -5.70 11.31
C LEU A 802 13.16 -5.89 10.28
N LEU A 803 13.00 -5.36 9.06
CA LEU A 803 13.94 -5.59 7.93
C LEU A 803 15.21 -4.73 7.97
N LYS A 804 15.22 -3.57 8.63
CA LYS A 804 16.32 -2.59 8.53
C LYS A 804 17.46 -2.81 9.53
N SER A 805 17.47 -3.92 10.26
CA SER A 805 18.46 -4.19 11.31
C SER A 805 19.62 -5.07 10.83
N SER A 806 20.84 -4.74 11.24
CA SER A 806 22.01 -5.65 11.18
C SER A 806 22.01 -6.71 12.28
N ARG A 807 21.12 -6.58 13.28
CA ARG A 807 20.91 -7.51 14.40
C ARG A 807 19.39 -7.70 14.63
N PRO A 808 18.76 -8.69 14.01
CA PRO A 808 17.30 -8.90 14.12
C PRO A 808 16.90 -9.24 15.58
N SER A 809 15.73 -8.76 16.02
CA SER A 809 15.16 -9.09 17.35
C SER A 809 14.78 -10.57 17.43
N GLY A 810 14.52 -11.09 18.64
CA GLY A 810 14.10 -12.49 18.82
C GLY A 810 12.85 -12.84 17.99
N LEU A 811 11.85 -11.96 17.98
CA LEU A 811 10.67 -12.07 17.13
C LEU A 811 11.02 -12.05 15.64
N ALA A 812 11.85 -11.10 15.18
CA ALA A 812 12.26 -11.03 13.78
C ALA A 812 13.01 -12.30 13.35
N GLN A 813 13.87 -12.84 14.20
CA GLN A 813 14.58 -14.09 13.97
C GLN A 813 13.60 -15.26 13.84
N ALA A 814 12.63 -15.40 14.75
CA ALA A 814 11.62 -16.45 14.68
C ALA A 814 10.81 -16.40 13.38
N ILE A 815 10.36 -15.21 12.96
CA ILE A 815 9.65 -15.02 11.68
C ILE A 815 10.57 -15.37 10.50
N MET A 816 11.86 -15.04 10.56
CA MET A 816 12.83 -15.44 9.54
C MET A 816 13.03 -16.96 9.49
N GLU A 817 13.04 -17.68 10.62
CA GLU A 817 13.12 -19.14 10.63
C GLU A 817 11.89 -19.78 9.97
N VAL A 818 10.68 -19.32 10.29
CA VAL A 818 9.44 -19.72 9.58
C VAL A 818 9.56 -19.42 8.09
N GLY A 819 10.11 -18.26 7.76
CA GLY A 819 10.36 -17.82 6.40
C GLY A 819 11.32 -18.70 5.61
N ARG A 820 12.38 -19.22 6.25
CA ARG A 820 13.34 -20.14 5.63
C ARG A 820 12.71 -21.48 5.26
N VAL A 821 11.83 -22.01 6.13
CA VAL A 821 11.04 -23.21 5.83
C VAL A 821 10.17 -22.96 4.60
N ASN A 822 9.33 -21.93 4.64
CA ASN A 822 8.38 -21.61 3.57
C ASN A 822 9.04 -21.25 2.24
N LYS A 823 10.17 -20.53 2.29
CA LYS A 823 10.98 -20.26 1.11
C LYS A 823 11.57 -21.54 0.52
N THR A 824 11.98 -22.50 1.36
CA THR A 824 12.50 -23.78 0.88
C THR A 824 11.39 -24.61 0.24
N LEU A 825 10.22 -24.72 0.89
CA LEU A 825 9.02 -25.34 0.31
C LEU A 825 8.66 -24.74 -1.05
N TYR A 826 8.63 -23.40 -1.12
CA TYR A 826 8.42 -22.67 -2.36
C TYR A 826 9.44 -23.05 -3.44
N LEU A 827 10.73 -23.03 -3.11
CA LEU A 827 11.80 -23.34 -4.05
C LEU A 827 11.74 -24.80 -4.55
N LEU A 828 11.41 -25.74 -3.67
CA LEU A 828 11.23 -27.16 -4.00
C LEU A 828 10.07 -27.34 -4.99
N ASN A 829 8.92 -26.70 -4.73
CA ASN A 829 7.80 -26.72 -5.67
C ASN A 829 8.13 -26.00 -6.99
N TYR A 830 8.88 -24.90 -6.92
CA TYR A 830 9.31 -24.14 -8.10
C TYR A 830 10.23 -24.96 -9.01
N ILE A 831 11.07 -25.84 -8.46
CA ILE A 831 11.94 -26.70 -9.28
C ILE A 831 11.22 -27.95 -9.77
N ASP A 832 10.32 -28.54 -8.98
CA ASP A 832 9.59 -29.77 -9.30
C ASP A 832 8.50 -29.52 -10.37
N ASP A 833 7.78 -28.41 -10.27
CA ASP A 833 6.57 -28.14 -11.06
C ASP A 833 6.80 -27.04 -12.11
N GLU A 834 6.82 -27.41 -13.40
CA GLU A 834 6.90 -26.48 -14.52
C GLU A 834 5.62 -25.64 -14.69
N GLU A 835 4.45 -26.22 -14.48
CA GLU A 835 3.17 -25.50 -14.58
C GLU A 835 3.08 -24.40 -13.53
N TYR A 836 3.57 -24.67 -12.32
CA TYR A 836 3.67 -23.67 -11.26
C TYR A 836 4.55 -22.49 -11.67
N ARG A 837 5.74 -22.74 -12.22
CA ARG A 837 6.62 -21.68 -12.78
C ARG A 837 5.92 -20.88 -13.88
N ARG A 838 5.22 -21.57 -14.78
CA ARG A 838 4.50 -20.98 -15.91
C ARG A 838 3.34 -20.11 -15.46
N ARG A 839 2.61 -20.52 -14.42
CA ARG A 839 1.53 -19.75 -13.79
C ARG A 839 2.06 -18.44 -13.21
N ILE A 840 3.18 -18.49 -12.49
CA ILE A 840 3.87 -17.31 -11.95
C ILE A 840 4.24 -16.32 -13.07
N LEU A 841 4.87 -16.82 -14.14
CA LEU A 841 5.25 -15.99 -15.27
C LEU A 841 4.05 -15.35 -15.97
N THR A 842 2.98 -16.12 -16.18
CA THR A 842 1.75 -15.65 -16.83
C THR A 842 1.12 -14.49 -16.07
N GLN A 843 1.02 -14.61 -14.74
CA GLN A 843 0.44 -13.56 -13.91
C GLN A 843 1.30 -12.30 -13.83
N LEU A 844 2.63 -12.43 -13.85
CA LEU A 844 3.53 -11.28 -13.95
C LEU A 844 3.40 -10.56 -15.30
N ASN A 845 3.30 -11.32 -16.41
CA ASN A 845 3.08 -10.75 -17.74
C ASN A 845 1.76 -9.98 -17.84
N ARG A 846 0.70 -10.41 -17.14
CA ARG A 846 -0.56 -9.66 -17.04
C ARG A 846 -0.35 -8.27 -16.39
N GLY A 847 0.45 -8.21 -15.33
CA GLY A 847 0.86 -6.96 -14.69
C GLY A 847 1.61 -6.02 -15.64
N GLU A 848 2.59 -6.55 -16.38
CA GLU A 848 3.33 -5.78 -17.40
C GLU A 848 2.42 -5.24 -18.51
N GLY A 849 1.51 -6.07 -19.03
CA GLY A 849 0.53 -5.66 -20.03
C GLY A 849 -0.38 -4.53 -19.51
N ARG A 850 -0.83 -4.62 -18.27
CA ARG A 850 -1.64 -3.56 -17.63
C ARG A 850 -0.85 -2.26 -17.47
N HIS A 851 0.44 -2.34 -17.16
CA HIS A 851 1.32 -1.16 -17.15
C HIS A 851 1.41 -0.48 -18.52
N ALA A 852 1.35 -1.23 -19.62
CA ALA A 852 1.33 -0.65 -20.97
C ALA A 852 0.05 0.19 -21.20
N VAL A 853 -1.12 -0.32 -20.80
CA VAL A 853 -2.39 0.44 -20.85
C VAL A 853 -2.29 1.71 -20.00
N ALA A 854 -1.81 1.61 -18.77
CA ALA A 854 -1.65 2.75 -17.88
C ALA A 854 -0.68 3.81 -18.46
N ARG A 855 0.41 3.39 -19.13
CA ARG A 855 1.31 4.33 -19.83
C ARG A 855 0.63 5.03 -21.00
N ALA A 856 -0.20 4.32 -21.76
CA ALA A 856 -0.96 4.91 -22.87
C ALA A 856 -1.95 5.97 -22.37
N ILE A 857 -2.59 5.75 -21.21
CA ILE A 857 -3.48 6.71 -20.57
C ILE A 857 -2.69 7.92 -20.04
N CYS A 858 -1.58 7.68 -19.32
CA CYS A 858 -0.77 8.73 -18.68
C CYS A 858 0.28 9.37 -19.63
N TYR A 859 -0.18 9.99 -20.71
CA TYR A 859 0.71 10.57 -21.73
C TYR A 859 1.10 12.05 -21.47
N GLY A 860 0.28 12.80 -20.74
CA GLY A 860 0.49 14.22 -20.49
C GLY A 860 1.81 14.51 -19.76
N GLN A 861 2.40 15.69 -20.02
CA GLN A 861 3.67 16.12 -19.43
C GLN A 861 4.81 15.09 -19.59
N ARG A 862 4.86 14.36 -20.71
CA ARG A 862 5.84 13.28 -20.98
C ARG A 862 5.76 12.11 -19.98
N GLY A 863 4.61 11.92 -19.33
CA GLY A 863 4.43 10.93 -18.27
C GLY A 863 5.18 11.28 -16.96
N GLU A 864 5.67 12.52 -16.80
CA GLU A 864 6.34 12.96 -15.58
C GLU A 864 5.32 13.38 -14.52
N ILE A 865 5.47 12.87 -13.29
CA ILE A 865 4.62 13.26 -12.17
C ILE A 865 5.18 14.52 -11.51
N ARG A 866 4.42 15.63 -11.55
CA ARG A 866 4.84 16.94 -11.03
C ARG A 866 4.19 17.33 -9.69
N LYS A 867 3.50 16.40 -9.04
CA LYS A 867 2.91 16.59 -7.72
C LYS A 867 4.00 16.55 -6.64
N ARG A 868 4.01 17.56 -5.75
CA ARG A 868 5.03 17.69 -4.70
C ARG A 868 4.74 16.85 -3.46
N TYR A 869 3.46 16.70 -3.11
CA TYR A 869 3.01 16.05 -1.88
C TYR A 869 2.53 14.62 -2.17
N ARG A 870 2.64 13.75 -1.16
CA ARG A 870 2.25 12.33 -1.24
C ARG A 870 0.79 12.18 -1.66
N GLU A 871 -0.10 12.87 -0.96
CA GLU A 871 -1.55 12.83 -1.20
C GLU A 871 -1.88 13.19 -2.66
N GLY A 872 -1.25 14.24 -3.19
CA GLY A 872 -1.45 14.63 -4.59
C GLY A 872 -0.89 13.63 -5.60
N GLN A 873 0.15 12.86 -5.24
CA GLN A 873 0.67 11.75 -6.05
C GLN A 873 -0.28 10.54 -5.99
N GLU A 874 -0.80 10.23 -4.79
CA GLU A 874 -1.76 9.14 -4.54
C GLU A 874 -3.09 9.40 -5.26
N ASP A 875 -3.63 10.62 -5.19
CA ASP A 875 -4.85 10.99 -5.91
C ASP A 875 -4.67 10.84 -7.42
N GLN A 876 -3.53 11.29 -7.95
CA GLN A 876 -3.25 11.22 -9.39
C GLN A 876 -3.09 9.78 -9.88
N LEU A 877 -2.28 8.99 -9.18
CA LEU A 877 -2.01 7.60 -9.56
C LEU A 877 -3.19 6.67 -9.23
N GLY A 878 -3.97 7.00 -8.19
CA GLY A 878 -5.25 6.35 -7.91
C GLY A 878 -6.29 6.60 -9.01
N ALA A 879 -6.37 7.84 -9.53
CA ALA A 879 -7.19 8.14 -10.71
C ALA A 879 -6.72 7.37 -11.95
N LEU A 880 -5.40 7.27 -12.17
CA LEU A 880 -4.84 6.44 -13.25
C LEU A 880 -5.25 4.97 -13.11
N GLY A 881 -5.16 4.39 -11.91
CA GLY A 881 -5.61 3.02 -11.64
C GLY A 881 -7.09 2.80 -11.91
N LEU A 882 -7.95 3.73 -11.46
CA LEU A 882 -9.39 3.68 -11.67
C LEU A 882 -9.74 3.76 -13.17
N VAL A 883 -9.15 4.70 -13.92
CA VAL A 883 -9.39 4.84 -15.36
C VAL A 883 -8.86 3.63 -16.13
N THR A 884 -7.72 3.06 -15.71
CA THR A 884 -7.20 1.80 -16.28
C THR A 884 -8.17 0.64 -16.05
N ASN A 885 -8.81 0.55 -14.88
CA ASN A 885 -9.87 -0.44 -14.63
C ASN A 885 -11.11 -0.21 -15.47
N ALA A 886 -11.52 1.05 -15.68
CA ALA A 886 -12.64 1.35 -16.57
C ALA A 886 -12.36 0.87 -18.01
N VAL A 887 -11.13 1.04 -18.50
CA VAL A 887 -10.70 0.52 -19.82
C VAL A 887 -10.77 -1.01 -19.86
N VAL A 888 -10.21 -1.70 -18.85
CA VAL A 888 -10.26 -3.17 -18.78
C VAL A 888 -11.70 -3.69 -18.73
N LEU A 889 -12.56 -3.04 -17.94
CA LEU A 889 -13.96 -3.40 -17.82
C LEU A 889 -14.73 -3.20 -19.12
N TRP A 890 -14.54 -2.05 -19.77
CA TRP A 890 -15.15 -1.76 -21.05
C TRP A 890 -14.72 -2.80 -22.09
N ASN A 891 -13.42 -3.08 -22.19
CA ASN A 891 -12.91 -4.10 -23.11
C ASN A 891 -13.53 -5.48 -22.83
N THR A 892 -13.63 -5.88 -21.57
CA THR A 892 -14.20 -7.18 -21.19
C THR A 892 -15.67 -7.30 -21.63
N LEU A 893 -16.47 -6.25 -21.42
CA LEU A 893 -17.87 -6.19 -21.85
C LEU A 893 -18.01 -6.35 -23.37
N TYR A 894 -17.26 -5.58 -24.16
CA TYR A 894 -17.35 -5.63 -25.62
C TYR A 894 -16.73 -6.88 -26.22
N MET A 895 -15.70 -7.46 -25.58
CA MET A 895 -15.19 -8.78 -25.96
C MET A 895 -16.24 -9.87 -25.75
N GLN A 896 -16.98 -9.83 -24.63
CA GLN A 896 -18.05 -10.79 -24.37
C GLN A 896 -19.20 -10.66 -25.36
N GLU A 897 -19.56 -9.43 -25.75
CA GLU A 897 -20.54 -9.19 -26.81
C GLU A 897 -20.04 -9.69 -28.17
N ALA A 898 -18.77 -9.43 -28.52
CA ALA A 898 -18.17 -9.94 -29.75
C ALA A 898 -18.16 -11.47 -29.79
N LEU A 899 -17.83 -12.15 -28.68
CA LEU A 899 -17.90 -13.60 -28.57
C LEU A 899 -19.34 -14.13 -28.72
N SER A 900 -20.32 -13.44 -28.13
CA SER A 900 -21.73 -13.79 -28.27
C SER A 900 -22.21 -13.66 -29.72
N HIS A 901 -21.77 -12.61 -30.41
CA HIS A 901 -22.03 -12.42 -31.84
C HIS A 901 -21.42 -13.55 -32.68
N LEU A 902 -20.15 -13.91 -32.45
CA LEU A 902 -19.49 -15.01 -33.17
C LEU A 902 -20.24 -16.35 -32.97
N ARG A 903 -20.65 -16.65 -31.73
CA ARG A 903 -21.48 -17.83 -31.43
C ARG A 903 -22.81 -17.80 -32.18
N SER A 904 -23.48 -16.64 -32.25
CA SER A 904 -24.73 -16.49 -33.00
C SER A 904 -24.55 -16.63 -34.52
N ALA A 905 -23.36 -16.32 -35.04
CA ALA A 905 -22.99 -16.46 -36.44
C ALA A 905 -22.53 -17.89 -36.80
N GLY A 906 -22.52 -18.82 -35.84
CA GLY A 906 -22.11 -20.22 -36.04
C GLY A 906 -20.63 -20.50 -35.80
N GLU A 907 -19.83 -19.49 -35.44
CA GLU A 907 -18.44 -19.67 -35.01
C GLU A 907 -18.44 -20.03 -33.51
N ILE A 908 -17.97 -21.23 -33.15
CA ILE A 908 -17.90 -21.68 -31.75
C ILE A 908 -16.42 -21.79 -31.34
N PRO A 909 -15.82 -20.72 -30.78
CA PRO A 909 -14.45 -20.79 -30.31
C PRO A 909 -14.31 -21.74 -29.13
N GLU A 910 -13.23 -22.50 -29.10
CA GLU A 910 -12.91 -23.40 -27.99
C GLU A 910 -12.60 -22.60 -26.71
N ASP A 911 -13.02 -23.14 -25.56
CA ASP A 911 -12.85 -22.51 -24.25
C ASP A 911 -11.37 -22.25 -23.89
N GLU A 912 -10.45 -23.09 -24.35
CA GLU A 912 -9.00 -22.88 -24.17
C GLU A 912 -8.53 -21.58 -24.85
N HIS A 913 -9.01 -21.30 -26.06
CA HIS A 913 -8.66 -20.09 -26.80
C HIS A 913 -9.30 -18.84 -26.19
N ILE A 914 -10.54 -18.94 -25.70
CA ILE A 914 -11.23 -17.83 -25.00
C ILE A 914 -10.46 -17.43 -23.75
N SER A 915 -9.99 -18.42 -22.98
CA SER A 915 -9.22 -18.20 -21.73
C SER A 915 -7.86 -17.54 -21.97
N ARG A 916 -7.35 -17.55 -23.21
CA ARG A 916 -6.10 -16.90 -23.63
C ARG A 916 -6.29 -15.50 -24.22
N LEU A 917 -7.54 -15.01 -24.34
CA LEU A 917 -7.81 -13.63 -24.74
C LEU A 917 -7.37 -12.63 -23.65
N SER A 918 -7.07 -11.39 -24.05
CA SER A 918 -6.64 -10.34 -23.12
C SER A 918 -7.49 -9.06 -23.28
N PRO A 919 -8.01 -8.49 -22.17
CA PRO A 919 -8.76 -7.23 -22.20
C PRO A 919 -7.83 -6.00 -22.19
N LEU A 920 -6.53 -6.17 -22.43
CA LEU A 920 -5.53 -5.11 -22.34
C LEU A 920 -5.28 -4.38 -23.67
N MET A 921 -6.16 -4.54 -24.66
CA MET A 921 -6.07 -3.84 -25.94
C MET A 921 -6.54 -2.39 -25.83
N TYR A 922 -5.86 -1.44 -26.46
CA TYR A 922 -6.22 -0.01 -26.38
C TYR A 922 -6.12 0.74 -27.71
N GLY A 923 -5.85 0.04 -28.82
CA GLY A 923 -5.72 0.67 -30.14
C GLY A 923 -7.01 1.25 -30.71
N HIS A 924 -8.18 0.78 -30.25
CA HIS A 924 -9.49 1.29 -30.63
C HIS A 924 -9.97 2.46 -29.73
N ILE A 925 -9.18 2.83 -28.71
CA ILE A 925 -9.53 3.87 -27.75
C ILE A 925 -8.79 5.16 -28.12
N ASN A 926 -9.54 6.21 -28.41
CA ASN A 926 -8.96 7.52 -28.62
C ASN A 926 -8.66 8.20 -27.26
N MET A 927 -7.37 8.29 -26.94
CA MET A 927 -6.86 8.92 -25.71
C MET A 927 -6.53 10.42 -25.90
N LEU A 928 -6.49 10.92 -27.15
CA LEU A 928 -5.88 12.20 -27.50
C LEU A 928 -6.88 13.16 -28.18
N GLY A 929 -6.79 14.44 -27.83
CA GLY A 929 -7.26 15.54 -28.67
C GLY A 929 -8.77 15.78 -28.76
N HIS A 930 -9.62 14.81 -28.41
CA HIS A 930 -11.08 14.93 -28.41
C HIS A 930 -11.65 14.68 -27.02
N TYR A 931 -12.27 15.71 -26.42
CA TYR A 931 -12.89 15.62 -25.09
C TYR A 931 -14.36 16.01 -25.16
N THR A 932 -15.20 15.00 -25.39
CA THR A 932 -16.65 15.15 -25.50
C THR A 932 -17.32 14.39 -24.36
N PHE A 933 -18.15 15.07 -23.57
CA PHE A 933 -18.85 14.47 -22.43
C PHE A 933 -20.33 14.29 -22.76
N THR A 934 -20.62 13.54 -23.81
CA THR A 934 -21.98 13.23 -24.25
C THR A 934 -22.07 11.75 -24.59
N LEU A 935 -23.19 11.12 -24.24
CA LEU A 935 -23.50 9.76 -24.65
C LEU A 935 -24.83 9.74 -25.40
N PRO A 936 -24.95 8.91 -26.44
CA PRO A 936 -26.24 8.52 -27.01
C PRO A 936 -27.23 8.03 -25.95
N GLU A 937 -28.52 8.37 -26.09
CA GLU A 937 -29.56 8.02 -25.10
C GLU A 937 -29.69 6.52 -24.85
N ASN A 938 -29.52 5.69 -25.89
CA ASN A 938 -29.58 4.25 -25.79
C ASN A 938 -28.45 3.70 -24.89
N ILE A 939 -27.23 4.23 -25.04
CA ILE A 939 -26.08 3.86 -24.20
C ILE A 939 -26.30 4.32 -22.76
N LEU A 940 -26.87 5.52 -22.54
CA LEU A 940 -27.26 5.98 -21.21
C LEU A 940 -28.30 5.09 -20.53
N LYS A 941 -29.16 4.41 -21.31
CA LYS A 941 -30.14 3.43 -20.82
C LYS A 941 -29.53 2.03 -20.59
N GLY A 942 -28.24 1.84 -20.87
CA GLY A 942 -27.51 0.61 -20.61
C GLY A 942 -27.29 -0.29 -21.84
N GLU A 943 -27.73 0.13 -23.03
CA GLU A 943 -27.45 -0.61 -24.28
C GLU A 943 -25.96 -0.52 -24.64
N LEU A 944 -25.44 -1.55 -25.31
CA LEU A 944 -24.07 -1.54 -25.84
C LEU A 944 -24.03 -0.78 -27.18
N ARG A 945 -22.86 -0.25 -27.53
CA ARG A 945 -22.58 0.23 -28.88
C ARG A 945 -22.71 -0.93 -29.86
N PRO A 946 -23.17 -0.67 -31.10
CA PRO A 946 -23.12 -1.68 -32.14
C PRO A 946 -21.67 -2.13 -32.33
N LEU A 947 -21.48 -3.44 -32.52
CA LEU A 947 -20.19 -4.00 -32.90
C LEU A 947 -19.76 -3.43 -34.26
N ASN A 948 -18.46 -3.37 -34.47
CA ASN A 948 -17.88 -2.85 -35.70
C ASN A 948 -17.97 -3.89 -36.83
N PHE A 949 -19.09 -3.86 -37.55
CA PHE A 949 -19.28 -4.63 -38.78
C PHE A 949 -18.70 -3.85 -39.96
N ASN A 950 -17.37 -3.73 -40.05
CA ASN A 950 -16.76 -3.12 -41.22
C ASN A 950 -17.12 -3.94 -42.48
N SER A 951 -17.83 -3.31 -43.42
CA SER A 951 -18.44 -3.85 -44.64
C SER A 951 -17.47 -4.30 -45.74
N ASN A 952 -16.17 -4.46 -45.46
CA ASN A 952 -15.13 -4.70 -46.48
C ASN A 952 -14.44 -6.07 -46.43
N ASN A 953 -14.98 -7.03 -45.69
CA ASN A 953 -14.52 -8.43 -45.78
C ASN A 953 -15.53 -9.27 -46.57
N GLU A 954 -15.72 -8.93 -47.84
CA GLU A 954 -15.86 -10.00 -48.83
C GLU A 954 -14.51 -10.70 -48.89
N LEU A 955 -14.50 -11.94 -48.40
CA LEU A 955 -13.47 -12.93 -48.71
C LEU A 955 -13.38 -13.01 -50.23
N LEU A 956 -12.32 -12.46 -50.83
CA LEU A 956 -11.88 -12.95 -52.13
C LEU A 956 -11.20 -14.32 -51.90
N PRO A 957 -11.49 -15.31 -52.76
CA PRO A 957 -11.28 -16.73 -52.51
C PRO A 957 -9.84 -17.16 -52.29
#